data_AF-A0A954T2H0-F1
#
_entry.id   AF-A0A954T2H0-F1
#
_cell.length_a   1.000
_cell.length_b   1.000
_cell.length_c   1.000
_cell.angle_alpha   90.00
_cell.angle_beta   90.00
_cell.angle_gamma   90.00
#
_symmetry.space_group_name_H-M   'P 1'
#
loop_
_entity.id
_entity.type
_entity.pdbx_description
1 polymer ?
#
loop_
_entity_poly.entity_id
_entity_poly.type
_entity_poly.pdbx_seq_one_letter_code
_entity_poly.pdbx_strand_id
1 'polypeptide(L)'
;MSEPPTHSGKESTGYQPDLSSSEQPTLPPRAAASASPGDQRTRSANALLPPTDNGRLLHHVKLGEGGMGVVWKAWDVKLLRFVALKRVLPMHARDAEFSRRFLQEARAVAALDHPNIVRILHLGGDEQGEFIEMEFVEGETLQQRLDRSGPGPWEDAARLVVEVSRGLAAAHDRGIVHRDVKPSNILLSTQGVPKLVDFGLARPLTENRHTLSGQVLGSDGYMAPEQAADARNATGASDQYSIAATLYQMVTGQAPRKLDFRRVPALLVDVLARALEDQPGDRYASLNDWVAALEAAIDRGTTAARFAANILGSNATGSARNAGTPSAPHPLLAPFSTSRARDAQAAWAAHWGRPPELTNMLGMRLRLVPPAEFLLGNDESRKEVQRDEPNGTTLSSDDDYPRHRVRLTRPFYAATTPVTVEQFHRFVTATGYQTEAERDGKGGWGWNPQATTYEGPRLEFNWKATGRRSSKQHSVVNVSWNDANAMVQWLNDSMREWTDLRYRLPSEAEWDHLNAYSNDAQHYMKVAPEALLGERNNLWESFSFPDGVVRDREDVHPFAVPDSMFGTNVWDIHASGGSVLEWCQDGHDSGYYRDCENLVLVDPVGPTSGSAVICRGGAWNQSVLFRGLMVRSALHGSYRCVNVGFRVVLS
;
A
#
# COMPACT_ATOMS: atom_id res chain seq x y z
N MET A 1 -42.65 17.46 -59.25
CA MET A 1 -42.80 18.93 -59.23
C MET A 1 -43.37 19.35 -57.90
N SER A 2 -42.53 19.87 -57.01
CA SER A 2 -42.83 20.81 -55.92
C SER A 2 -41.54 20.96 -55.11
N GLU A 3 -40.64 21.81 -55.61
CA GLU A 3 -39.49 22.33 -54.89
C GLU A 3 -39.93 23.43 -53.90
N PRO A 4 -39.22 23.65 -52.79
CA PRO A 4 -39.40 24.81 -51.92
C PRO A 4 -38.56 26.01 -52.39
N PRO A 5 -39.01 27.26 -52.20
CA PRO A 5 -38.21 28.43 -52.54
C PRO A 5 -37.38 28.94 -51.34
N THR A 6 -36.07 29.03 -51.59
CA THR A 6 -35.16 30.15 -51.32
C THR A 6 -35.29 31.02 -50.06
N HIS A 7 -34.22 30.97 -49.26
CA HIS A 7 -33.78 32.00 -48.32
C HIS A 7 -33.58 33.38 -48.98
N SER A 8 -34.00 34.44 -48.28
CA SER A 8 -33.47 35.80 -48.44
C SER A 8 -33.05 36.32 -47.08
N GLY A 9 -31.83 36.86 -47.01
CA GLY A 9 -31.23 37.44 -45.80
C GLY A 9 -31.45 38.95 -45.70
N LYS A 10 -31.13 39.47 -44.51
CA LYS A 10 -30.70 40.83 -44.11
C LYS A 10 -30.44 40.73 -42.60
N GLU A 11 -29.45 41.32 -41.95
CA GLU A 11 -28.34 42.19 -42.32
C GLU A 11 -27.39 42.20 -41.10
N SER A 12 -26.10 42.36 -41.37
CA SER A 12 -24.99 42.34 -40.42
C SER A 12 -24.79 43.68 -39.71
N THR A 13 -24.54 43.66 -38.39
CA THR A 13 -23.86 44.76 -37.68
C THR A 13 -22.55 44.23 -37.08
N GLY A 14 -21.44 44.79 -37.57
CA GLY A 14 -20.07 44.38 -37.29
C GLY A 14 -19.56 44.79 -35.91
N TYR A 15 -18.65 43.95 -35.41
CA TYR A 15 -17.80 44.17 -34.26
C TYR A 15 -16.38 44.42 -34.77
N GLN A 16 -15.77 45.56 -34.40
CA GLN A 16 -14.33 45.80 -34.52
C GLN A 16 -13.76 46.08 -33.12
N PRO A 17 -12.57 45.54 -32.77
CA PRO A 17 -11.96 45.72 -31.47
C PRO A 17 -11.05 46.96 -31.45
N ASP A 18 -11.08 47.70 -30.34
CA ASP A 18 -10.10 48.75 -30.05
C ASP A 18 -9.05 48.21 -29.05
N LEU A 19 -7.78 48.42 -29.40
CA LEU A 19 -6.57 48.01 -28.72
C LEU A 19 -5.82 49.28 -28.28
N SER A 20 -6.01 49.72 -27.03
CA SER A 20 -4.95 50.43 -26.29
C SER A 20 -5.35 50.69 -24.84
N SER A 21 -4.71 50.01 -23.89
CA SER A 21 -4.13 50.63 -22.68
C SER A 21 -3.59 49.53 -21.75
N SER A 22 -2.29 49.56 -21.54
CA SER A 22 -1.52 48.79 -20.58
C SER A 22 -1.83 49.24 -19.15
N GLU A 23 -2.35 48.36 -18.29
CA GLU A 23 -2.27 48.49 -16.84
C GLU A 23 -2.15 47.10 -16.20
N GLN A 24 -1.08 46.91 -15.41
CA GLN A 24 -0.80 45.70 -14.64
C GLN A 24 -1.72 45.64 -13.40
N PRO A 25 -2.22 44.46 -12.97
CA PRO A 25 -3.03 44.38 -11.75
C PRO A 25 -2.16 44.44 -10.49
N THR A 26 -2.28 45.54 -9.75
CA THR A 26 -1.77 45.71 -8.37
C THR A 26 -2.62 44.95 -7.36
N LEU A 27 -1.97 44.23 -6.44
CA LEU A 27 -2.59 43.54 -5.29
C LEU A 27 -3.27 44.53 -4.32
N PRO A 28 -4.43 44.18 -3.72
CA PRO A 28 -5.14 45.07 -2.80
C PRO A 28 -4.44 45.17 -1.42
N PRO A 29 -4.55 46.31 -0.72
CA PRO A 29 -3.92 46.51 0.57
C PRO A 29 -4.60 45.70 1.67
N ARG A 30 -3.76 45.12 2.54
CA ARG A 30 -4.13 44.25 3.65
C ARG A 30 -4.83 45.07 4.75
N ALA A 31 -6.12 44.85 4.94
CA ALA A 31 -6.87 45.46 6.04
C ALA A 31 -6.35 44.99 7.41
N ALA A 32 -6.03 45.95 8.27
CA ALA A 32 -5.65 45.71 9.66
C ALA A 32 -6.90 45.33 10.47
N ALA A 33 -7.04 44.06 10.85
CA ALA A 33 -8.00 43.61 11.83
C ALA A 33 -7.37 43.65 13.23
N SER A 34 -8.02 44.36 14.15
CA SER A 34 -7.70 44.44 15.57
C SER A 34 -7.79 43.07 16.25
N ALA A 35 -6.69 42.62 16.86
CA ALA A 35 -6.63 41.37 17.61
C ALA A 35 -7.03 41.56 19.08
N SER A 36 -7.94 40.72 19.56
CA SER A 36 -8.30 40.57 20.97
C SER A 36 -7.12 39.97 21.77
N PRO A 37 -6.90 40.39 23.04
CA PRO A 37 -5.77 39.93 23.85
C PRO A 37 -6.06 38.54 24.43
N GLY A 38 -5.60 37.50 23.74
CA GLY A 38 -5.72 36.12 24.24
C GLY A 38 -4.67 35.11 23.74
N ASP A 39 -3.80 35.48 22.79
CA ASP A 39 -3.09 34.49 21.97
C ASP A 39 -1.56 34.72 21.91
N GLN A 40 -0.93 34.92 23.08
CA GLN A 40 0.52 35.17 23.19
C GLN A 40 1.35 33.95 23.62
N ARG A 41 0.80 32.73 23.69
CA ARG A 41 1.55 31.53 24.13
C ARG A 41 1.98 30.55 23.04
N THR A 42 1.71 30.81 21.76
CA THR A 42 1.98 29.85 20.65
C THR A 42 2.95 30.35 19.57
N ARG A 43 3.60 31.52 19.73
CA ARG A 43 4.51 32.10 18.71
C ARG A 43 6.01 31.94 18.98
N SER A 44 6.48 30.82 19.55
CA SER A 44 7.92 30.62 19.81
C SER A 44 8.53 29.30 19.33
N ALA A 45 7.89 28.54 18.43
CA ALA A 45 8.43 27.25 17.96
C ALA A 45 8.99 27.24 16.51
N ASN A 46 8.72 28.27 15.68
CA ASN A 46 9.13 28.33 14.26
C ASN A 46 9.98 29.56 13.93
N ALA A 47 11.06 29.81 14.69
CA ALA A 47 12.07 30.76 14.23
C ALA A 47 12.86 30.10 13.08
N LEU A 48 12.55 30.47 11.83
CA LEU A 48 13.34 30.10 10.65
C LEU A 48 14.76 30.66 10.85
N LEU A 49 15.78 29.79 10.91
CA LEU A 49 17.18 30.22 10.85
C LEU A 49 17.43 30.99 9.54
N PRO A 50 18.33 31.98 9.55
CA PRO A 50 18.68 32.68 8.32
C PRO A 50 19.26 31.69 7.29
N PRO A 51 19.12 31.98 5.99
CA PRO A 51 19.66 31.13 4.92
C PRO A 51 21.15 30.83 5.10
N THR A 52 21.55 29.60 4.80
CA THR A 52 22.95 29.12 4.87
C THR A 52 23.55 29.05 3.46
N ASP A 53 24.89 29.08 3.39
CA ASP A 53 25.65 29.00 2.14
C ASP A 53 25.26 30.10 1.13
N ASN A 54 25.42 31.36 1.54
CA ASN A 54 25.12 32.55 0.73
C ASN A 54 23.68 32.57 0.19
N GLY A 55 22.72 32.02 0.93
CA GLY A 55 21.31 31.97 0.52
C GLY A 55 20.92 30.74 -0.30
N ARG A 56 21.82 29.78 -0.55
CA ARG A 56 21.49 28.53 -1.27
C ARG A 56 20.53 27.64 -0.49
N LEU A 57 20.75 27.51 0.82
CA LEU A 57 20.02 26.57 1.66
C LEU A 57 19.04 27.31 2.58
N LEU A 58 17.75 27.11 2.35
CA LEU A 58 16.68 27.69 3.17
C LEU A 58 16.22 26.68 4.22
N HIS A 59 16.42 26.98 5.50
CA HIS A 59 15.98 26.12 6.60
C HIS A 59 14.45 26.01 6.60
N HIS A 60 13.93 24.78 6.61
CA HIS A 60 12.50 24.52 6.54
C HIS A 60 11.96 24.06 7.89
N VAL A 61 12.47 22.94 8.42
CA VAL A 61 12.01 22.35 9.69
C VAL A 61 13.18 21.70 10.42
N LYS A 62 13.25 21.85 11.74
CA LYS A 62 14.21 21.15 12.59
C LYS A 62 13.86 19.66 12.67
N LEU A 63 14.78 18.79 12.27
CA LEU A 63 14.60 17.33 12.30
C LEU A 63 15.03 16.72 13.63
N GLY A 64 16.05 17.30 14.29
CA GLY A 64 16.53 16.81 15.58
C GLY A 64 17.64 17.67 16.15
N GLU A 65 17.89 17.52 17.45
CA GLU A 65 19.01 18.12 18.17
C GLU A 65 19.62 17.07 19.11
N GLY A 66 20.94 17.01 19.13
CA GLY A 66 21.70 16.16 20.05
C GLY A 66 23.04 16.79 20.41
N GLY A 67 23.84 16.09 21.22
CA GLY A 67 25.10 16.63 21.74
C GLY A 67 26.13 17.05 20.68
N MET A 68 25.96 16.63 19.43
CA MET A 68 26.89 16.94 18.32
C MET A 68 26.42 18.08 17.42
N GLY A 69 25.15 18.49 17.49
CA GLY A 69 24.60 19.41 16.49
C GLY A 69 23.09 19.41 16.39
N VAL A 70 22.59 20.32 15.55
CA VAL A 70 21.19 20.39 15.14
C VAL A 70 21.08 19.98 13.68
N VAL A 71 20.11 19.13 13.36
CA VAL A 71 19.82 18.69 12.00
C VAL A 71 18.54 19.39 11.51
N TRP A 72 18.60 19.96 10.32
CA TRP A 72 17.50 20.67 9.68
C TRP A 72 17.16 20.04 8.33
N LYS A 73 15.87 19.99 8.00
CA LYS A 73 15.41 19.86 6.61
C LYS A 73 15.58 21.24 5.97
N ALA A 74 16.34 21.32 4.90
CA ALA A 74 16.57 22.56 4.16
C ALA A 74 16.18 22.39 2.69
N TRP A 75 15.69 23.45 2.06
CA TRP A 75 15.43 23.50 0.63
C TRP A 75 16.63 24.10 -0.09
N ASP A 76 17.22 23.35 -1.02
CA ASP A 76 18.24 23.86 -1.93
C ASP A 76 17.53 24.58 -3.09
N VAL A 77 17.66 25.92 -3.13
CA VAL A 77 16.99 26.75 -4.15
C VAL A 77 17.59 26.61 -5.55
N LYS A 78 18.81 26.09 -5.67
CA LYS A 78 19.47 25.89 -6.97
C LYS A 78 19.13 24.52 -7.56
N LEU A 79 19.12 23.49 -6.73
CA LEU A 79 18.81 22.11 -7.14
C LEU A 79 17.33 21.75 -6.99
N LEU A 80 16.52 22.63 -6.40
CA LEU A 80 15.08 22.47 -6.19
C LEU A 80 14.72 21.14 -5.51
N ARG A 81 15.44 20.82 -4.42
CA ARG A 81 15.23 19.60 -3.64
C ARG A 81 15.45 19.84 -2.15
N PHE A 82 14.90 18.95 -1.32
CA PHE A 82 15.22 18.91 0.09
C PHE A 82 16.57 18.22 0.36
N VAL A 83 17.30 18.76 1.33
CA VAL A 83 18.56 18.22 1.87
C VAL A 83 18.50 18.21 3.40
N ALA A 84 19.29 17.34 4.01
CA ALA A 84 19.48 17.32 5.46
C ALA A 84 20.76 18.10 5.81
N LEU A 85 20.63 19.11 6.65
CA LEU A 85 21.72 20.00 7.05
C LEU A 85 22.05 19.79 8.52
N LYS A 86 23.18 19.15 8.81
CA LYS A 86 23.68 18.97 10.18
C LYS A 86 24.71 20.04 10.50
N ARG A 87 24.41 20.86 11.50
CA ARG A 87 25.29 21.94 11.96
C ARG A 87 25.85 21.65 13.34
N VAL A 88 27.15 21.87 13.52
CA VAL A 88 27.83 21.73 14.81
C VAL A 88 27.35 22.82 15.78
N LEU A 89 27.12 22.48 17.05
CA LEU A 89 26.72 23.46 18.06
C LEU A 89 27.80 24.54 18.26
N PRO A 90 27.44 25.82 18.52
CA PRO A 90 28.39 26.93 18.68
C PRO A 90 29.47 26.70 19.76
N MET A 91 29.17 25.88 20.78
CA MET A 91 30.11 25.53 21.85
C MET A 91 31.29 24.67 21.37
N HIS A 92 31.09 23.85 20.35
CA HIS A 92 32.15 23.01 19.75
C HIS A 92 32.81 23.67 18.54
N ALA A 93 32.12 24.61 17.88
CA ALA A 93 32.66 25.37 16.74
C ALA A 93 33.87 26.24 17.09
N ARG A 94 34.08 26.57 18.38
CA ARG A 94 35.23 27.35 18.87
C ARG A 94 36.47 26.50 19.17
N ASP A 95 36.34 25.18 19.18
CA ASP A 95 37.46 24.25 19.32
C ASP A 95 38.00 23.88 17.93
N ALA A 96 39.18 24.41 17.62
CA ALA A 96 39.85 24.17 16.34
C ALA A 96 40.25 22.70 16.14
N GLU A 97 40.56 21.96 17.22
CA GLU A 97 40.90 20.55 17.15
C GLU A 97 39.65 19.70 16.89
N PHE A 98 38.53 20.04 17.55
CA PHE A 98 37.23 19.43 17.29
C PHE A 98 36.80 19.65 15.83
N SER A 99 36.83 20.88 15.35
CA SER A 99 36.40 21.23 13.98
C SER A 99 37.27 20.54 12.93
N ARG A 100 38.59 20.47 13.16
CA ARG A 100 39.51 19.72 12.28
C ARG A 100 39.18 18.23 12.22
N ARG A 101 38.89 17.61 13.36
CA ARG A 101 38.49 16.19 13.44
C ARG A 101 37.14 15.95 12.76
N PHE A 102 36.16 16.80 13.05
CA PHE A 102 34.83 16.74 12.45
C PHE A 102 34.90 16.76 10.91
N LEU A 103 35.66 17.70 10.33
CA LEU A 103 35.85 17.77 8.89
C LEU A 103 36.65 16.60 8.34
N GLN A 104 37.66 16.10 9.06
CA GLN A 104 38.45 14.95 8.64
C GLN A 104 37.58 13.68 8.58
N GLU A 105 36.76 13.43 9.60
CA GLU A 105 35.85 12.29 9.63
C GLU A 105 34.75 12.44 8.57
N ALA A 106 34.19 13.65 8.40
CA ALA A 106 33.18 13.91 7.40
C ALA A 106 33.71 13.69 5.97
N ARG A 107 34.97 14.06 5.68
CA ARG A 107 35.62 13.78 4.40
C ARG A 107 35.83 12.28 4.16
N ALA A 108 36.20 11.52 5.20
CA ALA A 108 36.35 10.08 5.08
C ALA A 108 35.00 9.43 4.71
N VAL A 109 33.92 9.84 5.38
CA VAL A 109 32.56 9.35 5.10
C VAL A 109 32.05 9.82 3.74
N ALA A 110 32.39 11.03 3.30
CA ALA A 110 31.98 11.56 1.99
C ALA A 110 32.56 10.76 0.80
N ALA A 111 33.63 9.99 1.03
CA ALA A 111 34.18 9.08 0.02
C ALA A 111 33.40 7.75 -0.10
N LEU A 112 32.40 7.51 0.76
CA LEU A 112 31.50 6.36 0.69
C LEU A 112 30.35 6.65 -0.27
N ASP A 113 30.15 5.72 -1.21
CA ASP A 113 28.97 5.67 -2.08
C ASP A 113 28.37 4.27 -1.98
N HIS A 114 27.31 4.14 -1.18
CA HIS A 114 26.65 2.87 -0.91
C HIS A 114 25.16 3.10 -0.66
N PRO A 115 24.25 2.25 -1.18
CA PRO A 115 22.79 2.45 -1.04
C PRO A 115 22.33 2.53 0.43
N ASN A 116 22.99 1.79 1.33
CA ASN A 116 22.66 1.73 2.77
C ASN A 116 23.44 2.71 3.66
N ILE A 117 24.11 3.71 3.09
CA ILE A 117 24.78 4.80 3.83
C ILE A 117 24.23 6.13 3.31
N VAL A 118 23.93 7.08 4.20
CA VAL A 118 23.52 8.41 3.79
C VAL A 118 24.68 9.15 3.14
N ARG A 119 24.44 9.63 1.92
CA ARG A 119 25.43 10.35 1.14
C ARG A 119 25.64 11.76 1.66
N ILE A 120 26.91 12.11 1.91
CA ILE A 120 27.32 13.50 2.11
C ILE A 120 27.42 14.17 0.75
N LEU A 121 26.70 15.28 0.58
CA LEU A 121 26.63 16.05 -0.67
C LEU A 121 27.65 17.18 -0.67
N HIS A 122 27.81 17.86 0.46
CA HIS A 122 28.68 19.02 0.58
C HIS A 122 29.13 19.25 2.03
N LEU A 123 30.34 19.76 2.18
CA LEU A 123 30.85 20.30 3.45
C LEU A 123 31.03 21.80 3.27
N GLY A 124 30.42 22.58 4.14
CA GLY A 124 30.49 24.03 4.08
C GLY A 124 30.58 24.67 5.46
N GLY A 125 30.81 25.97 5.48
CA GLY A 125 30.90 26.76 6.70
C GLY A 125 30.41 28.18 6.47
N ASP A 126 29.79 28.75 7.49
CA ASP A 126 29.36 30.16 7.52
C ASP A 126 29.62 30.76 8.92
N GLU A 127 29.10 31.97 9.17
CA GLU A 127 29.26 32.68 10.44
C GLU A 127 28.72 31.89 11.66
N GLN A 128 27.86 30.90 11.43
CA GLN A 128 27.28 30.04 12.47
C GLN A 128 28.06 28.72 12.66
N GLY A 129 29.15 28.52 11.91
CA GLY A 129 30.05 27.36 12.02
C GLY A 129 29.98 26.40 10.84
N GLU A 130 30.69 25.28 10.97
CA GLU A 130 30.74 24.20 9.98
C GLU A 130 29.41 23.42 9.91
N PHE A 131 29.04 23.00 8.71
CA PHE A 131 27.88 22.17 8.45
C PHE A 131 28.18 21.06 7.43
N ILE A 132 27.41 19.98 7.54
CA ILE A 132 27.39 18.88 6.58
C ILE A 132 26.03 18.88 5.91
N GLU A 133 26.03 19.02 4.58
CA GLU A 133 24.87 18.78 3.74
C GLU A 133 24.86 17.32 3.31
N MET A 134 23.72 16.66 3.53
CA MET A 134 23.50 15.26 3.25
C MET A 134 22.24 15.10 2.42
N GLU A 135 22.11 13.97 1.74
CA GLU A 135 20.82 13.61 1.13
C GLU A 135 19.72 13.59 2.21
N PHE A 136 18.56 14.16 1.87
CA PHE A 136 17.40 14.04 2.72
C PHE A 136 16.73 12.70 2.45
N VAL A 137 16.76 11.80 3.43
CA VAL A 137 16.04 10.53 3.37
C VAL A 137 14.62 10.77 3.89
N GLU A 138 13.64 10.74 2.99
CA GLU A 138 12.24 10.85 3.36
C GLU A 138 11.76 9.53 3.98
N GLY A 139 11.24 9.60 5.21
CA GLY A 139 10.80 8.45 6.00
C GLY A 139 10.99 8.68 7.50
N GLU A 140 11.23 7.60 8.25
CA GLU A 140 11.38 7.61 9.71
C GLU A 140 12.66 6.86 10.16
N THR A 141 13.11 7.10 11.39
CA THR A 141 14.18 6.27 11.99
C THR A 141 13.64 4.87 12.34
N LEU A 142 14.50 3.86 12.36
CA LEU A 142 14.13 2.53 12.83
C LEU A 142 13.65 2.56 14.29
N GLN A 143 14.16 3.48 15.12
CA GLN A 143 13.64 3.69 16.48
C GLN A 143 12.16 4.11 16.46
N GLN A 144 11.80 5.09 15.62
CA GLN A 144 10.40 5.53 15.48
C GLN A 144 9.51 4.38 14.97
N ARG A 145 10.01 3.56 14.03
CA ARG A 145 9.27 2.38 13.55
C ARG A 145 9.04 1.34 14.67
N LEU A 146 10.04 1.11 15.51
CA LEU A 146 9.94 0.21 16.66
C LEU A 146 8.99 0.75 17.72
N ASP A 147 9.04 2.05 18.01
CA ASP A 147 8.15 2.72 18.97
C ASP A 147 6.69 2.68 18.48
N ARG A 148 6.48 2.85 17.17
CA ARG A 148 5.15 2.90 16.55
C ARG A 148 4.46 1.54 16.46
N SER A 149 5.17 0.49 16.04
CA SER A 149 4.52 -0.79 15.72
C SER A 149 5.18 -2.01 16.35
N GLY A 150 6.11 -1.83 17.29
CA GLY A 150 6.73 -2.91 18.04
C GLY A 150 7.62 -3.83 17.20
N PRO A 151 8.03 -4.99 17.75
CA PRO A 151 8.81 -5.98 17.00
C PRO A 151 8.01 -6.60 15.86
N GLY A 152 8.67 -6.87 14.73
CA GLY A 152 8.07 -7.50 13.55
C GLY A 152 8.52 -8.96 13.35
N PRO A 153 8.15 -9.58 12.22
CA PRO A 153 8.71 -10.87 11.79
C PRO A 153 10.24 -10.81 11.78
N TRP A 154 10.90 -11.85 12.30
CA TRP A 154 12.34 -11.82 12.48
C TRP A 154 13.09 -11.91 11.15
N GLU A 155 12.48 -12.51 10.13
CA GLU A 155 13.02 -12.60 8.78
C GLU A 155 13.19 -11.20 8.19
N ASP A 156 12.20 -10.32 8.36
CA ASP A 156 12.24 -8.95 7.86
C ASP A 156 13.28 -8.13 8.63
N ALA A 157 13.33 -8.31 9.96
CA ALA A 157 14.35 -7.68 10.79
C ALA A 157 15.77 -8.12 10.39
N ALA A 158 15.96 -9.41 10.12
CA ALA A 158 17.23 -9.96 9.67
C ALA A 158 17.61 -9.45 8.28
N ARG A 159 16.68 -9.37 7.31
CA ARG A 159 16.94 -8.80 5.97
C ARG A 159 17.36 -7.34 6.03
N LEU A 160 16.69 -6.54 6.85
CA LEU A 160 17.05 -5.14 7.08
C LEU A 160 18.46 -5.03 7.67
N VAL A 161 18.77 -5.83 8.70
CA VAL A 161 20.11 -5.90 9.29
C VAL A 161 21.16 -6.37 8.29
N VAL A 162 20.84 -7.29 7.38
CA VAL A 162 21.76 -7.70 6.30
C VAL A 162 22.13 -6.50 5.43
N GLU A 163 21.15 -5.71 5.00
CA GLU A 163 21.41 -4.52 4.17
C GLU A 163 22.25 -3.46 4.89
N VAL A 164 21.93 -3.16 6.14
CA VAL A 164 22.70 -2.23 6.98
C VAL A 164 24.12 -2.76 7.21
N SER A 165 24.27 -4.06 7.43
CA SER A 165 25.57 -4.72 7.64
C SER A 165 26.46 -4.67 6.40
N ARG A 166 25.87 -4.75 5.19
CA ARG A 166 26.60 -4.54 3.92
C ARG A 166 27.14 -3.10 3.82
N GLY A 167 26.36 -2.11 4.24
CA GLY A 167 26.82 -0.73 4.35
C GLY A 167 27.99 -0.55 5.32
N LEU A 168 27.89 -1.13 6.52
CA LEU A 168 29.00 -1.12 7.48
C LEU A 168 30.24 -1.83 6.94
N ALA A 169 30.10 -2.99 6.29
CA ALA A 169 31.22 -3.70 5.67
C ALA A 169 31.92 -2.82 4.61
N ALA A 170 31.17 -2.14 3.74
CA ALA A 170 31.74 -1.23 2.75
C ALA A 170 32.49 -0.02 3.36
N ALA A 171 32.10 0.41 4.56
CA ALA A 171 32.83 1.41 5.33
C ALA A 171 34.09 0.83 5.97
N HIS A 172 34.01 -0.38 6.52
CA HIS A 172 35.14 -1.10 7.13
C HIS A 172 36.25 -1.39 6.11
N ASP A 173 35.89 -1.72 4.87
CA ASP A 173 36.84 -1.90 3.75
C ASP A 173 37.67 -0.63 3.46
N ARG A 174 37.19 0.54 3.89
CA ARG A 174 37.88 1.83 3.81
C ARG A 174 38.46 2.30 5.15
N GLY A 175 38.48 1.43 6.16
CA GLY A 175 39.00 1.72 7.50
C GLY A 175 38.12 2.64 8.34
N ILE A 176 36.84 2.81 7.98
CA ILE A 176 35.90 3.70 8.67
C ILE A 176 35.01 2.86 9.59
N VAL A 177 35.04 3.12 10.89
CA VAL A 177 34.19 2.47 11.90
C VAL A 177 33.09 3.44 12.33
N HIS A 178 31.84 2.98 12.43
CA HIS A 178 30.69 3.84 12.73
C HIS A 178 30.60 4.22 14.21
N ARG A 179 30.86 3.27 15.14
CA ARG A 179 30.95 3.46 16.60
C ARG A 179 29.64 3.81 17.34
N ASP A 180 28.51 3.95 16.65
CA ASP A 180 27.22 4.31 17.26
C ASP A 180 26.02 3.72 16.50
N VAL A 181 26.12 2.46 16.10
CA VAL A 181 25.01 1.78 15.42
C VAL A 181 23.89 1.51 16.42
N LYS A 182 22.69 2.01 16.11
CA LYS A 182 21.47 1.85 16.91
C LYS A 182 20.24 2.21 16.07
N PRO A 183 19.01 1.83 16.47
CA PRO A 183 17.82 2.11 15.68
C PRO A 183 17.60 3.59 15.34
N SER A 184 18.00 4.53 16.20
CA SER A 184 17.84 5.96 15.92
C SER A 184 18.82 6.50 14.87
N ASN A 185 19.87 5.75 14.55
CA ASN A 185 20.86 6.09 13.51
C ASN A 185 20.67 5.28 12.21
N ILE A 186 19.56 4.55 12.08
CA ILE A 186 19.16 3.86 10.85
C ILE A 186 17.89 4.53 10.36
N LEU A 187 17.96 5.22 9.22
CA LEU A 187 16.79 5.80 8.55
C LEU A 187 16.17 4.77 7.62
N LEU A 188 14.85 4.66 7.65
CA LEU A 188 14.06 3.87 6.71
C LEU A 188 13.44 4.84 5.71
N SER A 189 13.86 4.76 4.46
CA SER A 189 13.21 5.54 3.39
C SER A 189 11.77 5.07 3.16
N THR A 190 10.93 5.90 2.54
CA THR A 190 9.59 5.51 2.08
C THR A 190 9.61 4.28 1.15
N GLN A 191 10.72 4.04 0.43
CA GLN A 191 10.87 2.82 -0.39
C GLN A 191 11.33 1.59 0.42
N GLY A 192 11.41 1.69 1.74
CA GLY A 192 11.83 0.60 2.64
C GLY A 192 13.34 0.37 2.71
N VAL A 193 14.16 1.15 1.98
CA VAL A 193 15.62 1.01 2.01
C VAL A 193 16.18 1.61 3.30
N PRO A 194 16.92 0.83 4.13
CA PRO A 194 17.56 1.30 5.34
C PRO A 194 18.90 1.98 5.02
N LYS A 195 19.15 3.13 5.65
CA LYS A 195 20.36 3.95 5.47
C LYS A 195 20.95 4.35 6.81
N LEU A 196 22.25 4.11 6.97
CA LEU A 196 22.99 4.57 8.15
C LEU A 196 23.29 6.06 8.07
N VAL A 197 23.06 6.73 9.20
CA VAL A 197 23.43 8.13 9.43
C VAL A 197 24.38 8.25 10.61
N ASP A 198 25.03 9.41 10.73
CA ASP A 198 25.79 9.78 11.92
C ASP A 198 26.93 8.83 12.26
N PHE A 199 27.85 8.67 11.29
CA PHE A 199 29.14 7.98 11.42
C PHE A 199 30.06 8.63 12.47
N GLY A 200 29.68 8.58 13.75
CA GLY A 200 30.53 8.89 14.90
C GLY A 200 31.31 10.21 14.86
N LEU A 201 30.92 11.17 13.98
CA LEU A 201 31.74 12.27 13.40
C LEU A 201 32.33 13.28 14.42
N ALA A 202 32.15 13.03 15.71
CA ALA A 202 32.46 13.96 16.79
C ALA A 202 32.70 13.26 18.14
N ARG A 203 33.13 12.00 18.17
CA ARG A 203 33.54 11.36 19.45
C ARG A 203 35.03 11.61 19.68
N PRO A 204 35.43 12.39 20.71
CA PRO A 204 36.83 12.54 21.04
C PRO A 204 37.42 11.17 21.38
N LEU A 205 38.46 10.75 20.66
CA LEU A 205 39.28 9.59 21.03
C LEU A 205 40.13 9.86 22.29
N THR A 206 40.12 11.08 22.83
CA THR A 206 41.15 11.58 23.76
C THR A 206 40.69 11.86 25.20
N GLU A 207 39.40 11.72 25.54
CA GLU A 207 38.95 12.00 26.91
C GLU A 207 38.35 10.76 27.58
N ASN A 208 38.98 10.35 28.68
CA ASN A 208 38.35 9.53 29.71
C ASN A 208 37.01 10.18 30.09
N ARG A 209 35.91 9.55 29.69
CA ARG A 209 34.55 10.02 29.95
C ARG A 209 34.17 9.75 31.42
N HIS A 210 34.84 10.44 32.34
CA HIS A 210 34.33 10.64 33.70
C HIS A 210 33.47 11.90 33.70
N THR A 211 32.16 11.76 33.54
CA THR A 211 31.21 12.83 33.89
C THR A 211 30.99 12.84 35.40
N LEU A 212 31.37 13.96 36.02
CA LEU A 212 30.99 14.41 37.36
C LEU A 212 29.46 14.58 37.44
N SER A 213 28.72 13.49 37.56
CA SER A 213 27.29 13.46 37.98
C SER A 213 26.67 12.06 38.01
N GLY A 214 27.43 10.97 37.89
CA GLY A 214 26.90 9.60 38.05
C GLY A 214 25.89 9.15 36.99
N GLN A 215 25.64 9.96 35.96
CA GLN A 215 24.92 9.55 34.75
C GLN A 215 25.92 9.16 33.67
N VAL A 216 26.01 7.86 33.40
CA VAL A 216 26.75 7.31 32.27
C VAL A 216 26.09 7.84 30.99
N LEU A 217 26.78 8.75 30.29
CA LEU A 217 26.27 9.37 29.06
C LEU A 217 26.55 8.43 27.87
N GLY A 218 25.71 7.41 27.72
CA GLY A 218 25.66 6.49 26.57
C GLY A 218 24.25 5.94 26.41
N SER A 219 23.80 5.68 25.18
CA SER A 219 22.48 5.06 24.94
C SER A 219 22.51 3.62 25.47
N ASP A 220 21.97 3.40 26.67
CA ASP A 220 21.97 2.13 27.42
C ASP A 220 21.57 0.91 26.55
N GLY A 221 22.57 0.09 26.16
CA GLY A 221 22.39 -1.28 25.65
C GLY A 221 23.10 -1.65 24.34
N TYR A 222 23.44 -0.71 23.45
CA TYR A 222 23.96 -1.04 22.11
C TYR A 222 25.49 -1.01 22.00
N MET A 223 26.17 -0.47 23.01
CA MET A 223 27.62 -0.28 22.99
C MET A 223 28.33 -1.61 23.29
N ALA A 224 29.31 -1.96 22.45
CA ALA A 224 30.12 -3.15 22.65
C ALA A 224 30.95 -3.05 23.96
N PRO A 225 31.17 -4.16 24.68
CA PRO A 225 31.90 -4.16 25.95
C PRO A 225 33.30 -3.53 25.87
N GLU A 226 34.05 -3.81 24.80
CA GLU A 226 35.38 -3.25 24.58
C GLU A 226 35.36 -1.73 24.35
N GLN A 227 34.30 -1.23 23.70
CA GLN A 227 34.08 0.20 23.46
C GLN A 227 33.60 0.92 24.72
N ALA A 228 32.80 0.24 25.56
CA ALA A 228 32.36 0.76 26.85
C ALA A 228 33.52 0.87 27.85
N ALA A 229 34.49 -0.06 27.78
CA ALA A 229 35.71 -0.02 28.57
C ALA A 229 36.65 1.12 28.15
N ASP A 230 36.88 1.27 26.84
CA ASP A 230 37.62 2.40 26.28
C ASP A 230 37.12 2.69 24.85
N ALA A 231 36.64 3.92 24.63
CA ALA A 231 36.11 4.33 23.33
C ALA A 231 37.12 4.21 22.18
N ARG A 232 38.43 4.20 22.47
CA ARG A 232 39.52 4.02 21.49
C ARG A 232 39.63 2.59 20.97
N ASN A 233 39.08 1.61 21.68
CA ASN A 233 39.11 0.20 21.30
C ASN A 233 37.99 -0.17 20.31
N ALA A 234 37.16 0.79 19.88
CA ALA A 234 36.11 0.54 18.91
C ALA A 234 36.67 0.13 17.54
N THR A 235 36.30 -1.06 17.08
CA THR A 235 36.70 -1.63 15.79
C THR A 235 35.48 -2.07 14.99
N GLY A 236 35.67 -2.67 13.81
CA GLY A 236 34.56 -3.26 13.05
C GLY A 236 33.78 -4.34 13.83
N ALA A 237 34.44 -5.03 14.77
CA ALA A 237 33.78 -5.96 15.68
C ALA A 237 32.82 -5.27 16.65
N SER A 238 33.10 -4.01 17.01
CA SER A 238 32.22 -3.20 17.86
C SER A 238 30.95 -2.80 17.12
N ASP A 239 31.06 -2.43 15.83
CA ASP A 239 29.90 -2.18 14.97
C ASP A 239 29.05 -3.45 14.77
N GLN A 240 29.70 -4.62 14.63
CA GLN A 240 29.02 -5.92 14.57
C GLN A 240 28.18 -6.21 15.82
N TYR A 241 28.74 -5.95 17.01
CA TYR A 241 27.98 -6.08 18.27
C TYR A 241 26.79 -5.12 18.28
N SER A 242 26.99 -3.85 17.92
CA SER A 242 25.94 -2.84 17.95
C SER A 242 24.80 -3.12 16.96
N ILE A 243 25.09 -3.61 15.76
CA ILE A 243 24.03 -4.03 14.81
C ILE A 243 23.34 -5.33 15.27
N ALA A 244 24.04 -6.26 15.91
CA ALA A 244 23.42 -7.43 16.52
C ALA A 244 22.49 -7.05 17.68
N ALA A 245 22.90 -6.10 18.52
CA ALA A 245 22.08 -5.55 19.61
C ALA A 245 20.82 -4.85 19.06
N THR A 246 20.94 -4.20 17.90
CA THR A 246 19.80 -3.63 17.16
C THR A 246 18.86 -4.74 16.68
N LEU A 247 19.37 -5.82 16.06
CA LEU A 247 18.55 -6.97 15.65
C LEU A 247 17.83 -7.61 16.84
N TYR A 248 18.50 -7.76 17.99
CA TYR A 248 17.89 -8.26 19.22
C TYR A 248 16.64 -7.44 19.61
N GLN A 249 16.72 -6.11 19.59
CA GLN A 249 15.57 -5.27 19.90
C GLN A 249 14.47 -5.41 18.84
N MET A 250 14.83 -5.48 17.56
CA MET A 250 13.86 -5.61 16.47
C MET A 250 13.01 -6.87 16.58
N VAL A 251 13.57 -7.97 17.07
CA VAL A 251 12.85 -9.26 17.18
C VAL A 251 12.20 -9.48 18.55
N THR A 252 12.71 -8.84 19.61
CA THR A 252 12.17 -9.02 20.98
C THR A 252 11.30 -7.87 21.47
N GLY A 253 11.45 -6.69 20.86
CA GLY A 253 10.88 -5.41 21.32
C GLY A 253 11.56 -4.86 22.58
N GLN A 254 12.64 -5.47 23.06
CA GLN A 254 13.33 -5.07 24.29
C GLN A 254 14.66 -4.41 24.01
N ALA A 255 14.93 -3.31 24.72
CA ALA A 255 16.26 -2.71 24.69
C ALA A 255 17.32 -3.74 25.16
N PRO A 256 18.49 -3.81 24.51
CA PRO A 256 19.53 -4.82 24.77
C PRO A 256 20.32 -4.56 26.07
N ARG A 257 19.66 -4.15 27.16
CA ARG A 257 20.29 -3.96 28.49
C ARG A 257 20.54 -5.27 29.21
N LYS A 258 19.66 -6.25 28.98
CA LYS A 258 19.76 -7.61 29.48
C LYS A 258 19.23 -8.55 28.41
N LEU A 259 20.11 -9.39 27.87
CA LEU A 259 19.77 -10.33 26.81
C LEU A 259 18.99 -11.51 27.39
N ASP A 260 17.82 -11.79 26.82
CA ASP A 260 17.00 -12.96 27.10
C ASP A 260 16.76 -13.74 25.81
N PHE A 261 17.67 -14.66 25.51
CA PHE A 261 17.63 -15.48 24.29
C PHE A 261 16.39 -16.39 24.20
N ARG A 262 15.63 -16.60 25.29
CA ARG A 262 14.36 -17.32 25.25
C ARG A 262 13.28 -16.58 24.45
N ARG A 263 13.45 -15.26 24.26
CA ARG A 263 12.56 -14.42 23.45
C ARG A 263 13.02 -14.29 22.00
N VAL A 264 14.19 -14.83 21.67
CA VAL A 264 14.75 -14.80 20.32
C VAL A 264 14.23 -16.02 19.55
N PRO A 265 13.79 -15.86 18.29
CA PRO A 265 13.40 -16.99 17.45
C PRO A 265 14.50 -18.04 17.38
N ALA A 266 14.15 -19.32 17.51
CA ALA A 266 15.13 -20.42 17.66
C ALA A 266 16.20 -20.44 16.56
N LEU A 267 15.82 -20.07 15.33
CA LEU A 267 16.70 -20.03 14.16
C LEU A 267 17.74 -18.90 14.20
N LEU A 268 17.51 -17.87 15.02
CA LEU A 268 18.43 -16.76 15.23
C LEU A 268 19.28 -16.90 16.49
N VAL A 269 18.96 -17.79 17.43
CA VAL A 269 19.61 -17.84 18.75
C VAL A 269 21.13 -17.97 18.62
N ASP A 270 21.62 -19.01 17.94
CA ASP A 270 23.07 -19.25 17.82
C ASP A 270 23.77 -18.14 17.05
N VAL A 271 23.09 -17.65 16.01
CA VAL A 271 23.61 -16.63 15.11
C VAL A 271 23.81 -15.33 15.90
N LEU A 272 22.74 -14.87 16.56
CA LEU A 272 22.72 -13.65 17.36
C LEU A 272 23.59 -13.74 18.62
N ALA A 273 23.61 -14.87 19.31
CA ALA A 273 24.43 -15.08 20.50
C ALA A 273 25.92 -14.91 20.19
N ARG A 274 26.40 -15.52 19.10
CA ARG A 274 27.80 -15.37 18.66
C ARG A 274 28.17 -13.92 18.34
N ALA A 275 27.29 -13.18 17.66
CA ALA A 275 27.55 -11.78 17.32
C ALA A 275 27.53 -10.84 18.55
N LEU A 276 26.91 -11.28 19.65
CA LEU A 276 26.81 -10.57 20.92
C LEU A 276 27.81 -11.05 21.98
N GLU A 277 28.83 -11.84 21.61
CA GLU A 277 29.87 -12.26 22.54
C GLU A 277 30.67 -11.08 23.11
N ASP A 278 31.09 -11.19 24.36
CA ASP A 278 31.81 -10.10 25.03
C ASP A 278 33.19 -9.87 24.42
N GLN A 279 33.89 -10.95 24.06
CA GLN A 279 35.21 -10.89 23.43
C GLN A 279 35.08 -10.70 21.91
N PRO A 280 35.67 -9.65 21.32
CA PRO A 280 35.62 -9.41 19.88
C PRO A 280 36.10 -10.59 19.03
N GLY A 281 37.07 -11.37 19.52
CA GLY A 281 37.64 -12.53 18.83
C GLY A 281 36.71 -13.74 18.74
N ASP A 282 35.69 -13.82 19.61
CA ASP A 282 34.74 -14.94 19.63
C ASP A 282 33.52 -14.68 18.72
N ARG A 283 33.38 -13.44 18.21
CA ARG A 283 32.33 -13.05 17.27
C ARG A 283 32.61 -13.56 15.86
N TYR A 284 31.91 -13.04 14.85
CA TYR A 284 32.21 -13.35 13.45
C TYR A 284 33.43 -12.53 13.00
N ALA A 285 34.34 -13.17 12.24
CA ALA A 285 35.59 -12.54 11.82
C ALA A 285 35.38 -11.25 11.01
N SER A 286 34.26 -11.13 10.30
CA SER A 286 33.84 -9.93 9.59
C SER A 286 32.31 -9.77 9.57
N LEU A 287 31.84 -8.58 9.18
CA LEU A 287 30.42 -8.36 8.90
C LEU A 287 29.90 -9.18 7.71
N ASN A 288 30.76 -9.53 6.75
CA ASN A 288 30.36 -10.39 5.63
C ASN A 288 30.09 -11.82 6.11
N ASP A 289 30.90 -12.34 7.05
CA ASP A 289 30.66 -13.65 7.68
C ASP A 289 29.37 -13.65 8.51
N TRP A 290 29.11 -12.54 9.20
CA TRP A 290 27.85 -12.31 9.92
C TRP A 290 26.64 -12.32 8.97
N VAL A 291 26.73 -11.59 7.86
CA VAL A 291 25.69 -11.54 6.82
C VAL A 291 25.40 -12.93 6.26
N ALA A 292 26.43 -13.70 5.92
CA ALA A 292 26.26 -15.07 5.42
C ALA A 292 25.57 -15.98 6.45
N ALA A 293 25.88 -15.83 7.74
CA ALA A 293 25.23 -16.59 8.81
C ALA A 293 23.74 -16.21 8.97
N LEU A 294 23.40 -14.92 8.86
CA LEU A 294 22.01 -14.43 8.87
C LEU A 294 21.21 -14.92 7.66
N GLU A 295 21.78 -14.83 6.45
CA GLU A 295 21.14 -15.32 5.22
C GLU A 295 20.86 -16.82 5.30
N ALA A 296 21.83 -17.60 5.80
CA ALA A 296 21.63 -19.03 6.03
C ALA A 296 20.53 -19.32 7.07
N ALA A 297 20.37 -18.46 8.09
CA ALA A 297 19.26 -18.57 9.04
C ALA A 297 17.91 -18.29 8.37
N ILE A 298 17.81 -17.23 7.57
CA ILE A 298 16.61 -16.88 6.78
C ILE A 298 16.22 -18.03 5.84
N ASP A 299 17.18 -18.64 5.16
CA ASP A 299 16.94 -19.77 4.25
C ASP A 299 16.47 -21.02 5.00
N ARG A 300 17.04 -21.30 6.18
CA ARG A 300 16.55 -22.37 7.07
C ARG A 300 15.14 -22.10 7.55
N GLY A 301 14.79 -20.86 7.89
CA GLY A 301 13.42 -20.47 8.26
C GLY A 301 12.43 -20.68 7.12
N THR A 302 12.81 -20.27 5.91
CA THR A 302 12.03 -20.50 4.70
C THR A 302 11.84 -21.99 4.42
N THR A 303 12.89 -22.79 4.63
CA THR A 303 12.85 -24.25 4.43
C THR A 303 12.03 -24.95 5.52
N ALA A 304 12.17 -24.57 6.78
CA ALA A 304 11.41 -25.12 7.90
C ALA A 304 9.92 -24.80 7.78
N ALA A 305 9.56 -23.57 7.36
CA ALA A 305 8.17 -23.21 7.06
C ALA A 305 7.59 -24.08 5.94
N ARG A 306 8.38 -24.38 4.90
CA ARG A 306 8.00 -25.29 3.80
C ARG A 306 7.86 -26.74 4.28
N PHE A 307 8.75 -27.23 5.13
CA PHE A 307 8.67 -28.59 5.71
C PHE A 307 7.49 -28.72 6.69
N ALA A 308 7.22 -27.72 7.52
CA ALA A 308 6.07 -27.71 8.42
C ALA A 308 4.75 -27.68 7.65
N ALA A 309 4.68 -26.90 6.56
CA ALA A 309 3.55 -26.91 5.64
C ALA A 309 3.37 -28.29 4.95
N ASN A 310 4.46 -28.98 4.62
CA ASN A 310 4.43 -30.32 4.03
C ASN A 310 4.01 -31.40 5.04
N ILE A 311 4.47 -31.36 6.30
CA ILE A 311 4.11 -32.34 7.34
C ILE A 311 2.65 -32.19 7.77
N LEU A 312 2.14 -30.96 7.88
CA LEU A 312 0.71 -30.71 8.14
C LEU A 312 -0.19 -31.09 6.95
N GLY A 313 0.39 -31.25 5.75
CA GLY A 313 -0.29 -31.72 4.54
C GLY A 313 -0.14 -33.23 4.24
N SER A 314 0.72 -33.97 4.94
CA SER A 314 1.05 -35.35 4.60
C SER A 314 0.54 -36.37 5.62
N ASN A 315 -0.76 -36.65 5.58
CA ASN A 315 -1.34 -37.92 6.02
C ASN A 315 -2.17 -38.52 4.86
N ALA A 316 -1.51 -38.78 3.73
CA ALA A 316 -2.00 -39.66 2.65
C ALA A 316 -0.83 -40.10 1.74
N THR A 317 -0.32 -41.30 2.01
CA THR A 317 0.26 -42.30 1.09
C THR A 317 1.18 -41.89 -0.08
N GLY A 318 2.46 -42.31 0.01
CA GLY A 318 2.99 -43.42 -0.81
C GLY A 318 3.65 -43.15 -2.18
N SER A 319 5.00 -43.08 -2.17
CA SER A 319 5.98 -43.60 -3.16
C SER A 319 5.87 -43.27 -4.67
N ALA A 320 6.80 -42.44 -5.18
CA ALA A 320 7.70 -42.79 -6.31
C ALA A 320 8.71 -41.67 -6.67
N ARG A 321 10.01 -42.04 -6.62
CA ARG A 321 11.18 -41.68 -7.47
C ARG A 321 11.45 -40.23 -7.92
N ASN A 322 12.67 -39.78 -7.58
CA ASN A 322 13.44 -38.65 -8.12
C ASN A 322 13.27 -38.41 -9.63
N ALA A 323 12.68 -37.27 -9.97
CA ALA A 323 13.01 -36.42 -11.11
C ALA A 323 12.79 -34.97 -10.63
N GLY A 324 13.80 -34.10 -10.78
CA GLY A 324 13.77 -32.74 -10.22
C GLY A 324 12.52 -31.98 -10.67
N THR A 325 11.69 -31.59 -9.71
CA THR A 325 10.51 -30.75 -9.96
C THR A 325 10.99 -29.38 -10.44
N PRO A 326 10.46 -28.83 -11.56
CA PRO A 326 10.74 -27.45 -11.95
C PRO A 326 10.38 -26.53 -10.78
N SER A 327 11.22 -25.52 -10.50
CA SER A 327 10.86 -24.51 -9.50
C SER A 327 9.52 -23.89 -9.86
N ALA A 328 8.73 -23.52 -8.84
CA ALA A 328 7.49 -22.79 -9.05
C ALA A 328 7.76 -21.56 -9.96
N PRO A 329 6.90 -21.29 -10.97
CA PRO A 329 7.06 -20.11 -11.81
C PRO A 329 7.10 -18.85 -10.93
N HIS A 330 7.87 -17.84 -11.33
CA HIS A 330 7.90 -16.60 -10.58
C HIS A 330 6.52 -15.93 -10.58
N PRO A 331 6.08 -15.33 -9.45
CA PRO A 331 4.90 -14.47 -9.43
C PRO A 331 5.04 -13.36 -10.48
N LEU A 332 3.91 -12.97 -11.07
CA LEU A 332 3.89 -11.84 -11.99
C LEU A 332 4.22 -10.55 -11.25
N LEU A 333 5.03 -9.69 -11.87
CA LEU A 333 5.26 -8.33 -11.38
C LEU A 333 4.53 -7.37 -12.30
N ALA A 334 3.58 -6.62 -11.75
CA ALA A 334 2.81 -5.66 -12.50
C ALA A 334 3.53 -4.33 -12.74
N PRO A 335 3.21 -3.61 -13.85
CA PRO A 335 2.31 -4.02 -14.93
C PRO A 335 2.95 -5.04 -15.89
N PHE A 336 2.14 -5.88 -16.53
CA PHE A 336 2.58 -6.89 -17.51
C PHE A 336 1.67 -6.93 -18.75
N SER A 337 2.21 -7.36 -19.89
CA SER A 337 1.45 -7.48 -21.14
C SER A 337 0.50 -8.69 -21.14
N THR A 338 -0.51 -8.68 -22.01
CA THR A 338 -1.42 -9.83 -22.22
C THR A 338 -0.67 -11.11 -22.57
N SER A 339 0.41 -11.02 -23.35
CA SER A 339 1.24 -12.18 -23.68
C SER A 339 1.88 -12.76 -22.42
N ARG A 340 2.49 -11.91 -21.58
CA ARG A 340 3.13 -12.33 -20.33
C ARG A 340 2.12 -12.91 -19.33
N ALA A 341 0.90 -12.38 -19.30
CA ALA A 341 -0.20 -12.93 -18.49
C ALA A 341 -0.57 -14.35 -18.95
N ARG A 342 -0.74 -14.56 -20.25
CA ARG A 342 -1.06 -15.88 -20.84
C ARG A 342 0.06 -16.90 -20.61
N ASP A 343 1.31 -16.49 -20.80
CA ASP A 343 2.48 -17.36 -20.55
C ASP A 343 2.55 -17.79 -19.08
N ALA A 344 2.32 -16.85 -18.16
CA ALA A 344 2.28 -17.16 -16.73
C ALA A 344 1.09 -18.05 -16.35
N GLN A 345 -0.10 -17.84 -16.92
CA GLN A 345 -1.26 -18.70 -16.73
C GLN A 345 -0.97 -20.14 -17.19
N ALA A 346 -0.34 -20.31 -18.36
CA ALA A 346 0.06 -21.62 -18.84
C ALA A 346 1.14 -22.29 -17.96
N ALA A 347 2.15 -21.53 -17.53
CA ALA A 347 3.21 -22.03 -16.66
C ALA A 347 2.69 -22.47 -15.29
N TRP A 348 1.80 -21.67 -14.68
CA TRP A 348 1.17 -22.01 -13.40
C TRP A 348 0.15 -23.13 -13.53
N ALA A 349 -0.59 -23.24 -14.63
CA ALA A 349 -1.44 -24.39 -14.91
C ALA A 349 -0.62 -25.69 -14.94
N ALA A 350 0.50 -25.68 -15.66
CA ALA A 350 1.42 -26.81 -15.72
C ALA A 350 2.05 -27.14 -14.35
N HIS A 351 2.50 -26.12 -13.61
CA HIS A 351 3.10 -26.31 -12.28
C HIS A 351 2.10 -26.82 -11.23
N TRP A 352 0.88 -26.29 -11.24
CA TRP A 352 -0.18 -26.69 -10.31
C TRP A 352 -0.83 -28.02 -10.72
N GLY A 353 -0.56 -28.52 -11.93
CA GLY A 353 -1.12 -29.76 -12.45
C GLY A 353 -2.62 -29.65 -12.76
N ARG A 354 -3.08 -28.47 -13.21
CA ARG A 354 -4.50 -28.18 -13.45
C ARG A 354 -4.73 -27.45 -14.77
N PRO A 355 -5.92 -27.57 -15.40
CA PRO A 355 -6.22 -26.86 -16.64
C PRO A 355 -6.36 -25.34 -16.39
N PRO A 356 -6.06 -24.48 -17.38
CA PRO A 356 -6.21 -23.03 -17.22
C PRO A 356 -7.67 -22.56 -17.06
N GLU A 357 -8.64 -23.43 -17.35
CA GLU A 357 -10.06 -23.19 -17.19
C GLU A 357 -10.76 -24.41 -16.61
N LEU A 358 -11.73 -24.16 -15.75
CA LEU A 358 -12.63 -25.13 -15.15
C LEU A 358 -14.08 -24.73 -15.42
N THR A 359 -14.99 -25.71 -15.48
CA THR A 359 -16.44 -25.45 -15.50
C THR A 359 -17.10 -26.36 -14.48
N ASN A 360 -17.84 -25.77 -13.53
CA ASN A 360 -18.56 -26.55 -12.51
C ASN A 360 -19.94 -27.01 -12.99
N MET A 361 -20.66 -27.78 -12.17
CA MET A 361 -21.99 -28.28 -12.47
C MET A 361 -23.07 -27.21 -12.71
N LEU A 362 -22.85 -25.94 -12.32
CA LEU A 362 -23.74 -24.82 -12.66
C LEU A 362 -23.46 -24.21 -14.03
N GLY A 363 -22.47 -24.72 -14.77
CA GLY A 363 -21.98 -24.10 -15.99
C GLY A 363 -21.18 -22.83 -15.71
N MET A 364 -20.73 -22.61 -14.48
CA MET A 364 -19.86 -21.50 -14.14
C MET A 364 -18.45 -21.80 -14.64
N ARG A 365 -17.98 -20.99 -15.59
CA ARG A 365 -16.59 -21.06 -16.06
C ARG A 365 -15.69 -20.31 -15.08
N LEU A 366 -14.55 -20.91 -14.74
CA LEU A 366 -13.58 -20.39 -13.79
C LEU A 366 -12.20 -20.38 -14.45
N ARG A 367 -11.50 -19.25 -14.44
CA ARG A 367 -10.18 -19.06 -15.06
C ARG A 367 -9.08 -19.05 -14.02
N LEU A 368 -7.97 -19.73 -14.31
CA LEU A 368 -6.80 -19.74 -13.45
C LEU A 368 -6.14 -18.36 -13.44
N VAL A 369 -5.90 -17.82 -12.25
CA VAL A 369 -5.24 -16.54 -12.04
C VAL A 369 -3.93 -16.81 -11.29
N PRO A 370 -2.78 -16.55 -11.92
CA PRO A 370 -1.46 -16.71 -11.29
C PRO A 370 -1.22 -15.76 -10.10
N PRO A 371 -0.34 -16.17 -9.15
CA PRO A 371 0.28 -15.28 -8.18
C PRO A 371 0.87 -14.02 -8.82
N ALA A 372 0.72 -12.89 -8.15
CA ALA A 372 1.23 -11.61 -8.64
C ALA A 372 1.55 -10.63 -7.51
N GLU A 373 2.47 -9.72 -7.78
CA GLU A 373 2.72 -8.52 -6.99
C GLU A 373 2.28 -7.28 -7.78
N PHE A 374 1.45 -6.45 -7.15
CA PHE A 374 0.83 -5.27 -7.73
C PHE A 374 0.59 -4.17 -6.70
N LEU A 375 0.20 -2.98 -7.16
CA LEU A 375 -0.21 -1.87 -6.31
C LEU A 375 -1.74 -1.86 -6.17
N LEU A 376 -2.23 -1.94 -4.93
CA LEU A 376 -3.64 -1.84 -4.53
C LEU A 376 -3.93 -0.41 -4.05
N GLY A 377 -5.10 0.15 -4.36
CA GLY A 377 -5.50 1.51 -3.95
C GLY A 377 -5.09 2.62 -4.93
N ASN A 378 -5.42 3.87 -4.59
CA ASN A 378 -5.22 5.04 -5.46
C ASN A 378 -4.10 5.98 -4.98
N ASP A 379 -3.34 6.58 -5.92
CA ASP A 379 -2.22 7.50 -5.63
C ASP A 379 -2.68 8.85 -5.04
N GLU A 380 -3.92 9.27 -5.34
CA GLU A 380 -4.48 10.56 -4.90
C GLU A 380 -5.64 10.34 -3.93
N SER A 381 -5.70 11.15 -2.86
CA SER A 381 -6.92 11.23 -2.04
C SER A 381 -8.07 11.75 -2.93
N ARG A 382 -9.28 11.17 -2.82
CA ARG A 382 -10.45 11.53 -3.65
C ARG A 382 -10.81 13.04 -3.64
N LYS A 383 -10.22 13.83 -2.73
CA LYS A 383 -10.39 15.29 -2.59
C LYS A 383 -9.78 16.11 -3.73
N GLU A 384 -8.79 15.58 -4.46
CA GLU A 384 -8.17 16.30 -5.59
C GLU A 384 -8.93 16.09 -6.91
N VAL A 385 -9.40 14.87 -7.18
CA VAL A 385 -10.29 14.53 -8.32
C VAL A 385 -11.63 15.27 -8.24
N GLN A 386 -12.10 15.61 -7.03
CA GLN A 386 -13.38 16.29 -6.80
C GLN A 386 -13.39 17.77 -7.23
N ARG A 387 -12.24 18.39 -7.53
CA ARG A 387 -12.18 19.81 -7.95
C ARG A 387 -12.78 20.09 -9.33
N ASP A 388 -12.93 19.07 -10.17
CA ASP A 388 -13.39 19.23 -11.56
C ASP A 388 -14.87 18.85 -11.77
N GLU A 389 -15.63 18.57 -10.70
CA GLU A 389 -17.03 18.12 -10.78
C GLU A 389 -18.06 19.26 -10.59
N PRO A 390 -19.04 19.44 -11.51
CA PRO A 390 -20.00 20.53 -11.43
C PRO A 390 -21.00 20.46 -10.27
N ASN A 391 -21.26 19.28 -9.68
CA ASN A 391 -22.47 19.04 -8.89
C ASN A 391 -22.25 18.55 -7.45
N GLY A 392 -21.05 18.68 -6.89
CA GLY A 392 -20.83 18.50 -5.44
C GLY A 392 -21.25 17.15 -4.87
N THR A 393 -21.27 16.08 -5.66
CA THR A 393 -21.55 14.72 -5.15
C THR A 393 -20.39 14.29 -4.25
N THR A 394 -20.67 14.11 -2.95
CA THR A 394 -19.65 13.78 -1.95
C THR A 394 -19.33 12.29 -1.97
N LEU A 395 -18.13 11.93 -2.46
CA LEU A 395 -17.55 10.59 -2.26
C LEU A 395 -17.11 10.48 -0.79
N SER A 396 -17.83 9.72 0.03
CA SER A 396 -17.80 9.91 1.49
C SER A 396 -16.74 9.15 2.30
N SER A 397 -15.64 8.64 1.73
CA SER A 397 -14.51 8.21 2.57
C SER A 397 -13.17 8.17 1.83
N ASP A 398 -12.12 8.56 2.56
CA ASP A 398 -10.69 8.40 2.22
C ASP A 398 -10.24 6.91 2.29
N ASP A 399 -11.17 5.94 2.18
CA ASP A 399 -10.95 4.51 2.49
C ASP A 399 -10.19 3.72 1.40
N ASP A 400 -10.01 4.30 0.21
CA ASP A 400 -9.22 3.76 -0.92
C ASP A 400 -7.75 4.24 -0.91
N TYR A 401 -7.40 5.04 0.11
CA TYR A 401 -6.07 5.55 0.37
C TYR A 401 -5.48 4.80 1.58
N PRO A 402 -4.16 4.51 1.60
CA PRO A 402 -3.18 4.80 0.57
C PRO A 402 -3.02 3.69 -0.47
N ARG A 403 -2.43 4.02 -1.63
CA ARG A 403 -1.91 3.00 -2.55
C ARG A 403 -0.74 2.25 -1.89
N HIS A 404 -0.76 0.94 -1.94
CA HIS A 404 0.22 0.08 -1.27
C HIS A 404 0.51 -1.20 -2.08
N ARG A 405 1.63 -1.87 -1.79
CA ARG A 405 2.02 -3.09 -2.51
C ARG A 405 1.30 -4.30 -1.93
N VAL A 406 0.82 -5.17 -2.80
CA VAL A 406 0.21 -6.45 -2.45
C VAL A 406 0.91 -7.56 -3.23
N ARG A 407 1.18 -8.67 -2.57
CA ARG A 407 1.69 -9.91 -3.16
C ARG A 407 0.73 -11.05 -2.88
N LEU A 408 0.06 -11.53 -3.92
CA LEU A 408 -0.66 -12.80 -3.90
C LEU A 408 0.33 -13.93 -4.16
N THR A 409 0.39 -14.92 -3.27
CA THR A 409 1.39 -16.00 -3.34
C THR A 409 0.84 -17.30 -3.92
N ARG A 410 -0.48 -17.45 -3.97
CA ARG A 410 -1.16 -18.67 -4.42
C ARG A 410 -2.00 -18.42 -5.67
N PRO A 411 -1.96 -19.34 -6.66
CA PRO A 411 -2.93 -19.28 -7.75
C PRO A 411 -4.34 -19.56 -7.22
N PHE A 412 -5.33 -19.01 -7.90
CA PHE A 412 -6.74 -19.30 -7.64
C PHE A 412 -7.51 -19.31 -8.95
N TYR A 413 -8.70 -19.92 -8.94
CA TYR A 413 -9.64 -19.85 -10.06
C TYR A 413 -10.69 -18.78 -9.77
N ALA A 414 -11.00 -17.91 -10.74
CA ALA A 414 -12.04 -16.90 -10.61
C ALA A 414 -13.15 -17.11 -11.63
N ALA A 415 -14.41 -16.97 -11.21
CA ALA A 415 -15.53 -17.06 -12.14
C ALA A 415 -15.44 -15.98 -13.22
N THR A 416 -15.72 -16.33 -14.47
CA THR A 416 -15.59 -15.42 -15.61
C THR A 416 -16.60 -14.26 -15.58
N THR A 417 -17.66 -14.40 -14.79
CA THR A 417 -18.74 -13.42 -14.58
C THR A 417 -19.15 -13.44 -13.11
N PRO A 418 -19.79 -12.36 -12.60
CA PRO A 418 -20.64 -12.45 -11.42
C PRO A 418 -21.64 -13.62 -11.50
N VAL A 419 -22.17 -14.01 -10.34
CA VAL A 419 -23.22 -15.01 -10.26
C VAL A 419 -24.46 -14.49 -10.98
N THR A 420 -24.96 -15.28 -11.92
CA THR A 420 -26.15 -14.92 -12.71
C THR A 420 -27.45 -15.27 -11.97
N VAL A 421 -28.56 -14.65 -12.38
CA VAL A 421 -29.90 -14.96 -11.87
C VAL A 421 -30.23 -16.45 -12.01
N GLU A 422 -29.85 -17.10 -13.12
CA GLU A 422 -30.06 -18.54 -13.31
C GLU A 422 -29.25 -19.39 -12.33
N GLN A 423 -27.97 -19.06 -12.12
CA GLN A 423 -27.11 -19.79 -11.17
C GLN A 423 -27.62 -19.63 -9.73
N PHE A 424 -28.02 -18.42 -9.34
CA PHE A 424 -28.58 -18.15 -8.02
C PHE A 424 -29.96 -18.80 -7.83
N HIS A 425 -30.80 -18.80 -8.87
CA HIS A 425 -32.09 -19.49 -8.85
C HIS A 425 -31.93 -20.99 -8.60
N ARG A 426 -30.90 -21.63 -9.18
CA ARG A 426 -30.60 -23.06 -8.92
C ARG A 426 -30.21 -23.31 -7.47
N PHE A 427 -29.41 -22.44 -6.87
CA PHE A 427 -29.10 -22.49 -5.43
C PHE A 427 -30.37 -22.43 -4.58
N VAL A 428 -31.19 -21.41 -4.76
CA VAL A 428 -32.44 -21.22 -4.00
C VAL A 428 -33.38 -22.42 -4.20
N THR A 429 -33.52 -22.90 -5.43
CA THR A 429 -34.39 -24.04 -5.75
C THR A 429 -33.89 -25.33 -5.10
N ALA A 430 -32.58 -25.59 -5.15
CA ALA A 430 -31.99 -26.82 -4.61
C ALA A 430 -32.03 -26.89 -3.09
N THR A 431 -31.97 -25.74 -2.42
CA THR A 431 -31.84 -25.66 -0.95
C THR A 431 -33.12 -25.23 -0.24
N GLY A 432 -34.07 -24.63 -0.97
CA GLY A 432 -35.21 -23.93 -0.36
C GLY A 432 -34.80 -22.64 0.37
N TYR A 433 -33.59 -22.13 0.14
CA TYR A 433 -33.05 -20.96 0.83
C TYR A 433 -33.92 -19.71 0.59
N GLN A 434 -34.21 -18.97 1.66
CA GLN A 434 -34.86 -17.66 1.59
C GLN A 434 -33.82 -16.57 1.83
N THR A 435 -33.74 -15.63 0.88
CA THR A 435 -32.81 -14.50 0.98
C THR A 435 -33.19 -13.55 2.10
N GLU A 436 -32.26 -12.70 2.53
CA GLU A 436 -32.55 -11.68 3.54
C GLU A 436 -33.65 -10.72 3.11
N ALA A 437 -33.70 -10.37 1.82
CA ALA A 437 -34.80 -9.58 1.26
C ALA A 437 -36.17 -10.26 1.43
N GLU A 438 -36.22 -11.59 1.48
CA GLU A 438 -37.47 -12.34 1.58
C GLU A 438 -37.88 -12.64 3.03
N ARG A 439 -36.92 -12.82 3.94
CA ARG A 439 -37.18 -13.33 5.29
C ARG A 439 -37.25 -12.27 6.39
N ASP A 440 -36.58 -11.12 6.23
CA ASP A 440 -36.44 -10.13 7.31
C ASP A 440 -37.57 -9.10 7.40
N GLY A 441 -38.53 -9.18 6.47
CA GLY A 441 -39.70 -8.30 6.44
C GLY A 441 -39.44 -6.88 5.90
N LYS A 442 -38.23 -6.58 5.43
CA LYS A 442 -37.89 -5.26 4.86
C LYS A 442 -37.88 -5.25 3.33
N GLY A 443 -37.69 -6.40 2.69
CA GLY A 443 -37.59 -6.46 1.23
C GLY A 443 -36.28 -5.93 0.68
N GLY A 444 -36.27 -5.60 -0.59
CA GLY A 444 -35.13 -5.07 -1.34
C GLY A 444 -35.48 -3.72 -1.96
N TRP A 445 -34.64 -3.25 -2.87
CA TRP A 445 -34.88 -2.03 -3.61
C TRP A 445 -35.35 -2.32 -5.03
N GLY A 446 -36.07 -1.39 -5.64
CA GLY A 446 -36.60 -1.61 -6.99
C GLY A 446 -37.21 -0.37 -7.62
N TRP A 447 -37.63 -0.54 -8.86
CA TRP A 447 -38.34 0.47 -9.62
C TRP A 447 -39.84 0.43 -9.30
N ASN A 448 -40.39 1.56 -8.88
CA ASN A 448 -41.82 1.77 -8.74
C ASN A 448 -42.36 2.41 -10.03
N PRO A 449 -43.12 1.66 -10.87
CA PRO A 449 -43.64 2.19 -12.12
C PRO A 449 -44.75 3.24 -11.92
N GLN A 450 -45.48 3.22 -10.79
CA GLN A 450 -46.53 4.18 -10.49
C GLN A 450 -45.97 5.55 -10.09
N ALA A 451 -44.93 5.55 -9.25
CA ALA A 451 -44.25 6.77 -8.83
C ALA A 451 -43.13 7.18 -9.80
N THR A 452 -42.89 6.39 -10.84
CA THR A 452 -41.82 6.59 -11.83
C THR A 452 -40.46 6.87 -11.19
N THR A 453 -40.20 6.18 -10.07
CA THR A 453 -39.03 6.43 -9.23
C THR A 453 -38.45 5.14 -8.70
N TYR A 454 -37.19 5.23 -8.29
CA TYR A 454 -36.51 4.17 -7.57
C TYR A 454 -36.73 4.34 -6.07
N GLU A 455 -37.12 3.27 -5.38
CA GLU A 455 -37.44 3.33 -3.96
C GLU A 455 -37.16 1.99 -3.26
N GLY A 456 -37.08 2.04 -1.94
CA GLY A 456 -36.76 0.88 -1.12
C GLY A 456 -36.16 1.25 0.23
N PRO A 457 -35.89 0.25 1.08
CA PRO A 457 -36.28 -1.15 0.90
C PRO A 457 -37.81 -1.35 1.05
N ARG A 458 -38.42 -2.18 0.19
CA ARG A 458 -39.86 -2.56 0.22
C ARG A 458 -40.06 -4.05 -0.03
N LEU A 459 -41.05 -4.65 0.63
CA LEU A 459 -41.32 -6.10 0.65
C LEU A 459 -41.52 -6.75 -0.73
N GLU A 460 -42.13 -6.02 -1.65
CA GLU A 460 -42.37 -6.46 -3.02
C GLU A 460 -41.10 -6.58 -3.85
N PHE A 461 -40.00 -5.94 -3.43
CA PHE A 461 -38.74 -5.97 -4.15
C PHE A 461 -37.77 -7.01 -3.57
N ASN A 462 -37.10 -7.74 -4.44
CA ASN A 462 -36.06 -8.72 -4.10
C ASN A 462 -35.27 -9.13 -5.37
N TRP A 463 -34.44 -10.16 -5.27
CA TRP A 463 -33.63 -10.67 -6.38
C TRP A 463 -34.45 -11.24 -7.55
N LYS A 464 -35.70 -11.68 -7.33
CA LYS A 464 -36.63 -12.14 -8.37
C LYS A 464 -37.47 -11.01 -8.95
N ALA A 465 -37.75 -9.99 -8.16
CA ALA A 465 -38.66 -8.91 -8.49
C ALA A 465 -38.00 -7.55 -8.18
N THR A 466 -37.34 -6.95 -9.16
CA THR A 466 -36.68 -5.64 -9.02
C THR A 466 -37.55 -4.48 -9.51
N GLY A 467 -38.80 -4.76 -9.91
CA GLY A 467 -39.71 -3.77 -10.50
C GLY A 467 -39.50 -3.53 -12.01
N ARG A 468 -38.48 -4.16 -12.62
CA ARG A 468 -38.30 -4.24 -14.08
C ARG A 468 -37.86 -5.64 -14.50
N ARG A 469 -37.95 -5.95 -15.79
CA ARG A 469 -37.55 -7.27 -16.32
C ARG A 469 -36.03 -7.40 -16.34
N SER A 470 -35.52 -8.53 -15.82
CA SER A 470 -34.13 -8.96 -15.96
C SER A 470 -34.09 -10.35 -16.62
N SER A 471 -33.11 -10.59 -17.48
CA SER A 471 -32.88 -11.92 -18.07
C SER A 471 -32.11 -12.84 -17.12
N LYS A 472 -32.20 -14.16 -17.38
CA LYS A 472 -31.45 -15.20 -16.66
C LYS A 472 -29.92 -15.05 -16.67
N GLN A 473 -29.38 -14.34 -17.67
CA GLN A 473 -27.94 -14.13 -17.86
C GLN A 473 -27.41 -12.88 -17.14
N HIS A 474 -28.30 -12.05 -16.60
CA HIS A 474 -27.88 -10.89 -15.80
C HIS A 474 -27.27 -11.36 -14.49
N SER A 475 -26.34 -10.57 -13.96
CA SER A 475 -25.87 -10.70 -12.60
C SER A 475 -27.04 -10.61 -11.61
N VAL A 476 -27.03 -11.46 -10.58
CA VAL A 476 -28.05 -11.39 -9.52
C VAL A 476 -27.82 -10.14 -8.67
N VAL A 477 -28.91 -9.46 -8.30
CA VAL A 477 -28.91 -8.23 -7.49
C VAL A 477 -29.90 -8.35 -6.33
N ASN A 478 -29.94 -7.37 -5.42
CA ASN A 478 -30.69 -7.45 -4.16
C ASN A 478 -30.29 -8.66 -3.29
N VAL A 479 -29.02 -9.07 -3.38
CA VAL A 479 -28.43 -10.14 -2.57
C VAL A 479 -27.46 -9.56 -1.54
N SER A 480 -27.59 -10.01 -0.30
CA SER A 480 -26.70 -9.61 0.79
C SER A 480 -25.39 -10.40 0.78
N TRP A 481 -24.40 -9.96 1.55
CA TRP A 481 -23.18 -10.71 1.78
C TRP A 481 -23.48 -12.06 2.46
N ASN A 482 -24.50 -12.10 3.32
CA ASN A 482 -24.98 -13.32 3.95
C ASN A 482 -25.57 -14.31 2.93
N ASP A 483 -26.35 -13.81 1.96
CA ASP A 483 -26.91 -14.63 0.88
C ASP A 483 -25.81 -15.19 -0.04
N ALA A 484 -24.80 -14.37 -0.33
CA ALA A 484 -23.64 -14.77 -1.10
C ALA A 484 -22.85 -15.90 -0.42
N ASN A 485 -22.59 -15.78 0.89
CA ASN A 485 -21.92 -16.83 1.66
C ASN A 485 -22.75 -18.10 1.80
N ALA A 486 -24.08 -18.01 1.90
CA ALA A 486 -24.96 -19.17 1.91
C ALA A 486 -24.84 -19.97 0.59
N MET A 487 -24.78 -19.28 -0.55
CA MET A 487 -24.53 -19.93 -1.84
C MET A 487 -23.12 -20.55 -1.89
N VAL A 488 -22.09 -19.84 -1.46
CA VAL A 488 -20.71 -20.36 -1.37
C VAL A 488 -20.64 -21.63 -0.54
N GLN A 489 -21.29 -21.65 0.62
CA GLN A 489 -21.36 -22.82 1.48
C GLN A 489 -22.05 -23.98 0.75
N TRP A 490 -23.18 -23.73 0.10
CA TRP A 490 -23.88 -24.75 -0.68
C TRP A 490 -23.03 -25.31 -1.83
N LEU A 491 -22.25 -24.47 -2.53
CA LEU A 491 -21.29 -24.91 -3.53
C LEU A 491 -20.27 -25.88 -2.92
N ASN A 492 -19.67 -25.53 -1.78
CA ASN A 492 -18.70 -26.41 -1.11
C ASN A 492 -19.31 -27.73 -0.61
N ASP A 493 -20.55 -27.71 -0.15
CA ASP A 493 -21.22 -28.89 0.37
C ASP A 493 -21.67 -29.84 -0.76
N SER A 494 -22.14 -29.27 -1.87
CA SER A 494 -22.85 -29.98 -2.94
C SER A 494 -22.02 -30.20 -4.22
N MET A 495 -20.99 -29.40 -4.47
CA MET A 495 -20.16 -29.41 -5.67
C MET A 495 -18.73 -29.81 -5.30
N ARG A 496 -18.48 -31.12 -5.34
CA ARG A 496 -17.22 -31.76 -4.92
C ARG A 496 -16.33 -32.21 -6.08
N GLU A 497 -16.46 -31.57 -7.24
CA GLU A 497 -15.65 -31.85 -8.43
C GLU A 497 -14.14 -31.71 -8.15
N TRP A 498 -13.79 -30.79 -7.24
CA TRP A 498 -12.42 -30.52 -6.82
C TRP A 498 -12.34 -30.56 -5.29
N THR A 499 -12.16 -31.75 -4.74
CA THR A 499 -12.24 -32.01 -3.28
C THR A 499 -11.16 -31.30 -2.47
N ASP A 500 -10.05 -30.94 -3.10
CA ASP A 500 -8.91 -30.25 -2.52
C ASP A 500 -8.96 -28.72 -2.67
N LEU A 501 -9.98 -28.18 -3.34
CA LEU A 501 -10.23 -26.74 -3.46
C LEU A 501 -11.51 -26.35 -2.71
N ARG A 502 -11.65 -25.05 -2.39
CA ARG A 502 -12.85 -24.50 -1.76
C ARG A 502 -13.33 -23.23 -2.46
N TYR A 503 -14.64 -23.15 -2.69
CA TYR A 503 -15.31 -21.94 -3.12
C TYR A 503 -15.32 -20.92 -1.99
N ARG A 504 -15.17 -19.65 -2.35
CA ARG A 504 -15.29 -18.49 -1.45
C ARG A 504 -15.59 -17.22 -2.24
N LEU A 505 -15.91 -16.14 -1.55
CA LEU A 505 -15.86 -14.81 -2.15
C LEU A 505 -14.38 -14.41 -2.36
N PRO A 506 -14.06 -13.62 -3.41
CA PRO A 506 -12.70 -13.13 -3.59
C PRO A 506 -12.28 -12.27 -2.39
N SER A 507 -10.98 -12.23 -2.09
CA SER A 507 -10.46 -11.13 -1.28
C SER A 507 -10.50 -9.82 -2.07
N GLU A 508 -10.48 -8.69 -1.37
CA GLU A 508 -10.36 -7.37 -1.97
C GLU A 508 -9.12 -7.29 -2.88
N ALA A 509 -7.99 -7.84 -2.43
CA ALA A 509 -6.77 -7.93 -3.21
C ALA A 509 -6.92 -8.80 -4.47
N GLU A 510 -7.56 -9.96 -4.36
CA GLU A 510 -7.81 -10.81 -5.52
C GLU A 510 -8.74 -10.13 -6.51
N TRP A 511 -9.79 -9.45 -6.03
CA TRP A 511 -10.69 -8.68 -6.87
C TRP A 511 -9.93 -7.60 -7.63
N ASP A 512 -9.03 -6.87 -6.97
CA ASP A 512 -8.20 -5.88 -7.65
C ASP A 512 -7.23 -6.53 -8.64
N HIS A 513 -6.60 -7.66 -8.34
CA HIS A 513 -5.74 -8.37 -9.30
C HIS A 513 -6.50 -8.81 -10.57
N LEU A 514 -7.76 -9.22 -10.42
CA LEU A 514 -8.65 -9.49 -11.55
C LEU A 514 -8.87 -8.25 -12.42
N ASN A 515 -8.89 -7.06 -11.83
CA ASN A 515 -9.32 -5.83 -12.51
C ASN A 515 -8.18 -4.86 -12.87
N ALA A 516 -7.02 -4.99 -12.21
CA ALA A 516 -5.87 -4.08 -12.32
C ALA A 516 -5.18 -4.11 -13.69
N TYR A 517 -5.42 -5.17 -14.47
CA TYR A 517 -4.74 -5.43 -15.75
C TYR A 517 -5.70 -5.70 -16.89
N SER A 518 -6.87 -5.05 -16.91
CA SER A 518 -7.47 -4.80 -18.22
C SER A 518 -6.48 -3.88 -18.97
N ASN A 519 -6.05 -4.26 -20.18
CA ASN A 519 -5.24 -3.41 -21.07
C ASN A 519 -5.85 -2.02 -21.32
N ASP A 520 -7.05 -1.82 -20.80
CA ASP A 520 -7.95 -0.72 -21.02
C ASP A 520 -8.59 -0.20 -19.72
N ALA A 521 -8.00 -0.30 -18.52
CA ALA A 521 -8.62 0.36 -17.35
C ALA A 521 -8.73 1.90 -17.54
N GLN A 522 -7.77 2.50 -18.25
CA GLN A 522 -7.85 3.89 -18.75
C GLN A 522 -8.61 4.04 -20.08
N HIS A 523 -8.92 2.94 -20.77
CA HIS A 523 -9.59 2.92 -22.07
C HIS A 523 -11.08 2.52 -21.98
N TYR A 524 -11.54 1.86 -20.92
CA TYR A 524 -12.95 1.60 -20.64
C TYR A 524 -13.69 2.91 -20.39
N MET A 525 -12.98 3.91 -19.84
CA MET A 525 -13.40 5.31 -19.75
C MET A 525 -13.49 6.00 -21.13
N LYS A 526 -12.77 5.51 -22.16
CA LYS A 526 -12.67 6.13 -23.50
C LYS A 526 -13.40 5.35 -24.61
N VAL A 527 -13.68 4.07 -24.39
CA VAL A 527 -14.21 3.11 -25.37
C VAL A 527 -15.31 2.27 -24.71
N ALA A 528 -16.24 2.92 -24.01
CA ALA A 528 -17.61 2.46 -24.21
C ALA A 528 -17.88 2.70 -25.71
N PRO A 529 -18.22 1.67 -26.51
CA PRO A 529 -18.64 1.89 -27.88
C PRO A 529 -19.67 3.02 -27.87
N GLU A 530 -19.58 3.98 -28.79
CA GLU A 530 -20.52 5.10 -28.85
C GLU A 530 -22.00 4.62 -28.86
N ALA A 531 -22.23 3.36 -29.25
CA ALA A 531 -23.48 2.61 -29.10
C ALA A 531 -23.98 2.47 -27.63
N LEU A 532 -23.13 2.12 -26.67
CA LEU A 532 -23.52 1.97 -25.24
C LEU A 532 -23.78 3.31 -24.55
N LEU A 533 -23.18 4.40 -25.06
CA LEU A 533 -23.41 5.75 -24.55
C LEU A 533 -24.80 6.31 -24.94
N GLY A 534 -25.47 5.71 -25.92
CA GLY A 534 -26.85 6.04 -26.32
C GLY A 534 -27.94 5.39 -25.46
N GLU A 535 -27.58 4.37 -24.67
CA GLU A 535 -28.46 3.53 -23.83
C GLU A 535 -28.26 3.79 -22.32
N ARG A 536 -27.75 4.97 -21.95
CA ARG A 536 -27.41 5.31 -20.56
C ARG A 536 -28.61 5.26 -19.61
N ASN A 537 -28.43 4.58 -18.48
CA ASN A 537 -29.28 4.69 -17.30
C ASN A 537 -28.49 5.34 -16.15
N ASN A 538 -28.75 6.61 -15.84
CA ASN A 538 -28.09 7.39 -14.77
C ASN A 538 -29.04 7.59 -13.57
N LEU A 539 -29.41 6.50 -12.88
CA LEU A 539 -30.35 6.55 -11.76
C LEU A 539 -29.84 7.35 -10.55
N TRP A 540 -28.52 7.49 -10.40
CA TRP A 540 -27.94 8.24 -9.28
C TRP A 540 -28.04 9.77 -9.45
N GLU A 541 -27.92 10.30 -10.67
CA GLU A 541 -28.07 11.75 -10.93
C GLU A 541 -29.51 12.21 -10.71
N SER A 542 -30.50 11.33 -10.92
CA SER A 542 -31.91 11.61 -10.59
C SER A 542 -32.21 11.73 -9.09
N PHE A 543 -31.28 11.36 -8.19
CA PHE A 543 -31.45 11.66 -6.75
C PHE A 543 -31.20 13.14 -6.41
N SER A 544 -30.61 13.93 -7.31
CA SER A 544 -30.16 15.31 -7.01
C SER A 544 -30.68 16.40 -7.96
N PHE A 545 -31.60 16.08 -8.87
CA PHE A 545 -32.23 17.08 -9.74
C PHE A 545 -33.77 17.02 -9.67
N PRO A 546 -34.46 18.15 -9.44
CA PRO A 546 -35.93 18.22 -9.52
C PRO A 546 -36.50 17.88 -10.91
N ASP A 547 -35.68 17.97 -11.96
CA ASP A 547 -36.10 17.84 -13.36
C ASP A 547 -35.49 16.61 -14.08
N GLY A 548 -35.03 15.61 -13.32
CA GLY A 548 -34.40 14.40 -13.86
C GLY A 548 -35.38 13.51 -14.64
N VAL A 549 -35.62 13.82 -15.91
CA VAL A 549 -36.38 12.96 -16.83
C VAL A 549 -35.64 11.62 -16.95
N VAL A 550 -36.13 10.58 -16.28
CA VAL A 550 -35.89 9.19 -16.67
C VAL A 550 -36.40 9.10 -18.10
N ARG A 551 -35.49 9.05 -19.07
CA ARG A 551 -35.89 8.89 -20.47
C ARG A 551 -36.60 7.56 -20.56
N ASP A 552 -37.91 7.62 -20.81
CA ASP A 552 -38.80 6.51 -21.06
C ASP A 552 -38.41 5.84 -22.39
N ARG A 553 -37.28 5.13 -22.35
CA ARG A 553 -36.90 4.14 -23.35
C ARG A 553 -37.08 2.80 -22.65
N GLU A 554 -37.59 1.82 -23.37
CA GLU A 554 -37.60 0.41 -22.95
C GLU A 554 -36.15 -0.07 -22.76
N ASP A 555 -35.51 0.39 -21.70
CA ASP A 555 -34.18 -0.06 -21.30
C ASP A 555 -34.34 -1.51 -20.86
N VAL A 556 -33.83 -2.40 -21.71
CA VAL A 556 -33.81 -3.85 -21.52
C VAL A 556 -32.81 -4.27 -20.43
N HIS A 557 -31.99 -3.34 -19.92
CA HIS A 557 -30.93 -3.56 -18.93
C HIS A 557 -30.97 -2.56 -17.76
N PRO A 558 -32.06 -2.53 -16.98
CA PRO A 558 -32.34 -1.42 -16.07
C PRO A 558 -31.46 -1.36 -14.80
N PHE A 559 -30.79 -2.45 -14.42
CA PHE A 559 -30.08 -2.52 -13.12
C PHE A 559 -28.69 -3.13 -13.25
N ALA A 560 -28.61 -4.21 -14.02
CA ALA A 560 -27.38 -4.83 -14.46
C ALA A 560 -27.49 -5.03 -15.97
N VAL A 561 -26.37 -5.31 -16.62
CA VAL A 561 -26.29 -5.72 -18.01
C VAL A 561 -25.76 -7.16 -18.07
N PRO A 562 -26.04 -7.94 -19.13
CA PRO A 562 -25.39 -9.22 -19.32
C PRO A 562 -23.87 -9.02 -19.41
N ASP A 563 -23.12 -9.81 -18.64
CA ASP A 563 -21.67 -9.62 -18.53
C ASP A 563 -20.93 -9.80 -19.87
N SER A 564 -21.55 -10.51 -20.82
CA SER A 564 -21.07 -10.66 -22.20
C SER A 564 -21.02 -9.36 -23.00
N MET A 565 -21.71 -8.30 -22.56
CA MET A 565 -21.63 -6.97 -23.17
C MET A 565 -20.35 -6.24 -22.78
N PHE A 566 -19.63 -6.73 -21.77
CA PHE A 566 -18.29 -6.25 -21.43
C PHE A 566 -17.21 -7.08 -22.14
N GLY A 567 -16.19 -6.40 -22.66
CA GLY A 567 -14.94 -7.04 -23.09
C GLY A 567 -14.25 -7.76 -21.92
N THR A 568 -13.41 -8.74 -22.24
CA THR A 568 -12.65 -9.51 -21.24
C THR A 568 -11.31 -8.87 -20.90
N ASN A 569 -10.84 -9.09 -19.68
CA ASN A 569 -9.48 -8.73 -19.26
C ASN A 569 -8.43 -9.74 -19.78
N VAL A 570 -7.17 -9.59 -19.36
CA VAL A 570 -6.06 -10.47 -19.73
C VAL A 570 -6.22 -11.93 -19.29
N TRP A 571 -7.17 -12.22 -18.42
CA TRP A 571 -7.49 -13.57 -17.90
C TRP A 571 -8.67 -14.24 -18.62
N ASP A 572 -9.23 -13.59 -19.65
CA ASP A 572 -10.49 -13.96 -20.31
C ASP A 572 -11.72 -13.89 -19.38
N ILE A 573 -11.68 -12.96 -18.42
CA ILE A 573 -12.77 -12.70 -17.46
C ILE A 573 -13.48 -11.42 -17.87
N HIS A 574 -14.82 -11.43 -17.93
CA HIS A 574 -15.60 -10.24 -18.26
C HIS A 574 -15.42 -9.16 -17.20
N ALA A 575 -15.21 -7.91 -17.63
CA ALA A 575 -14.81 -6.81 -16.77
C ALA A 575 -15.77 -6.64 -15.56
N SER A 576 -15.24 -6.89 -14.36
CA SER A 576 -15.94 -6.80 -13.07
C SER A 576 -16.32 -5.37 -12.65
N GLY A 577 -15.80 -4.36 -13.35
CA GLY A 577 -15.87 -2.95 -12.92
C GLY A 577 -17.13 -2.19 -13.34
N GLY A 578 -18.19 -2.84 -13.81
CA GLY A 578 -19.31 -2.09 -14.41
C GLY A 578 -20.71 -2.72 -14.44
N SER A 579 -20.91 -4.01 -14.15
CA SER A 579 -22.25 -4.61 -14.12
C SER A 579 -22.95 -4.34 -12.78
N VAL A 580 -22.30 -4.79 -11.71
CA VAL A 580 -22.75 -4.69 -10.32
C VAL A 580 -21.53 -4.46 -9.42
N LEU A 581 -21.75 -3.86 -8.26
CA LEU A 581 -20.81 -3.94 -7.14
C LEU A 581 -20.70 -5.40 -6.68
N GLU A 582 -19.49 -5.86 -6.37
CA GLU A 582 -19.25 -7.26 -5.98
C GLU A 582 -18.82 -7.37 -4.51
N TRP A 583 -19.51 -8.21 -3.74
CA TRP A 583 -19.10 -8.57 -2.38
C TRP A 583 -17.74 -9.29 -2.34
N CYS A 584 -16.87 -8.84 -1.43
CA CYS A 584 -15.61 -9.52 -1.07
C CYS A 584 -15.74 -10.22 0.29
N GLN A 585 -14.82 -11.13 0.60
CA GLN A 585 -14.80 -11.81 1.92
C GLN A 585 -14.30 -10.92 3.06
N ASP A 586 -13.65 -9.81 2.74
CA ASP A 586 -12.95 -8.94 3.68
C ASP A 586 -13.91 -8.16 4.57
N GLY A 587 -13.63 -8.16 5.87
CA GLY A 587 -14.22 -7.17 6.78
C GLY A 587 -13.66 -5.78 6.50
N HIS A 588 -14.35 -4.75 6.99
CA HIS A 588 -13.90 -3.36 6.87
C HIS A 588 -13.40 -2.80 8.19
N ASP A 589 -12.24 -2.13 8.13
CA ASP A 589 -11.78 -1.16 9.12
C ASP A 589 -11.08 -0.01 8.37
N SER A 590 -11.52 1.22 8.62
CA SER A 590 -10.98 2.47 8.01
C SER A 590 -9.51 2.75 8.33
N GLY A 591 -8.92 2.02 9.28
CA GLY A 591 -7.50 2.04 9.64
C GLY A 591 -6.70 0.88 9.07
N TYR A 592 -7.33 -0.13 8.47
CA TYR A 592 -6.66 -1.39 8.10
C TYR A 592 -5.48 -1.19 7.16
N TYR A 593 -5.62 -0.33 6.14
CA TYR A 593 -4.56 -0.01 5.18
C TYR A 593 -3.79 1.28 5.49
N ARG A 594 -4.14 2.00 6.56
CA ARG A 594 -3.67 3.37 6.83
C ARG A 594 -2.14 3.49 6.91
N ASP A 595 -1.46 2.43 7.36
CA ASP A 595 -0.01 2.40 7.56
C ASP A 595 0.70 1.47 6.56
N CYS A 596 0.09 1.16 5.42
CA CYS A 596 0.58 0.16 4.47
C CYS A 596 1.39 0.72 3.28
N GLU A 597 1.54 2.05 3.14
CA GLU A 597 2.25 2.72 2.02
C GLU A 597 3.61 2.08 1.67
N ASN A 598 4.34 1.65 2.69
CA ASN A 598 5.71 1.13 2.56
C ASN A 598 5.81 -0.38 2.84
N LEU A 599 4.68 -1.10 2.89
CA LEU A 599 4.60 -2.54 3.11
C LEU A 599 4.26 -3.28 1.82
N VAL A 600 4.77 -4.51 1.69
CA VAL A 600 4.22 -5.49 0.74
C VAL A 600 3.30 -6.41 1.53
N LEU A 601 2.00 -6.20 1.43
CA LEU A 601 1.01 -7.05 2.09
C LEU A 601 0.94 -8.38 1.36
N VAL A 602 1.20 -9.47 2.08
CA VAL A 602 1.21 -10.82 1.51
C VAL A 602 -0.14 -11.48 1.78
N ASP A 603 -0.86 -11.83 0.71
CA ASP A 603 -2.22 -12.40 0.74
C ASP A 603 -3.16 -11.71 1.78
N PRO A 604 -3.31 -10.36 1.73
CA PRO A 604 -4.08 -9.66 2.75
C PRO A 604 -5.54 -10.10 2.72
N VAL A 605 -6.08 -10.28 3.92
CA VAL A 605 -7.50 -10.48 4.18
C VAL A 605 -7.91 -9.47 5.26
N GLY A 606 -8.92 -8.66 4.97
CA GLY A 606 -9.44 -7.63 5.87
C GLY A 606 -9.74 -8.15 7.28
N PRO A 607 -9.96 -7.24 8.25
CA PRO A 607 -10.17 -7.60 9.65
C PRO A 607 -11.32 -8.60 9.83
N THR A 608 -11.14 -9.55 10.74
CA THR A 608 -12.17 -10.57 11.06
C THR A 608 -13.22 -10.06 12.05
N SER A 609 -13.08 -8.81 12.54
CA SER A 609 -13.96 -8.18 13.53
C SER A 609 -14.63 -6.94 12.95
N GLY A 610 -15.95 -6.84 13.07
CA GLY A 610 -16.74 -5.72 12.55
C GLY A 610 -18.05 -6.21 11.92
N SER A 611 -19.01 -5.30 11.71
CA SER A 611 -20.28 -5.61 11.03
C SER A 611 -20.31 -5.17 9.57
N ALA A 612 -19.30 -4.40 9.14
CA ALA A 612 -19.14 -3.94 7.77
C ALA A 612 -18.18 -4.86 7.00
N VAL A 613 -18.53 -5.12 5.74
CA VAL A 613 -17.79 -5.95 4.79
C VAL A 613 -17.55 -5.15 3.51
N ILE A 614 -16.49 -5.52 2.80
CA ILE A 614 -16.04 -4.82 1.61
C ILE A 614 -16.88 -5.22 0.39
N CYS A 615 -17.26 -4.20 -0.37
CA CYS A 615 -17.84 -4.32 -1.70
C CYS A 615 -16.99 -3.50 -2.68
N ARG A 616 -16.58 -4.10 -3.80
CA ARG A 616 -15.68 -3.49 -4.79
C ARG A 616 -16.37 -3.24 -6.14
N GLY A 617 -15.88 -2.26 -6.88
CA GLY A 617 -16.22 -2.01 -8.28
C GLY A 617 -17.33 -0.97 -8.50
N GLY A 618 -17.93 -0.96 -9.68
CA GLY A 618 -18.99 -0.03 -10.06
C GLY A 618 -20.17 -0.76 -10.69
N ALA A 619 -21.36 -0.15 -10.64
CA ALA A 619 -22.57 -0.75 -11.19
C ALA A 619 -23.14 0.03 -12.38
N TRP A 620 -23.86 -0.68 -13.26
CA TRP A 620 -24.41 -0.14 -14.50
C TRP A 620 -25.34 1.06 -14.31
N ASN A 621 -26.00 1.16 -13.16
CA ASN A 621 -26.94 2.22 -12.87
C ASN A 621 -26.35 3.42 -12.10
N GLN A 622 -25.04 3.42 -11.84
CA GLN A 622 -24.32 4.53 -11.19
C GLN A 622 -23.78 5.52 -12.23
N SER A 623 -23.39 6.73 -11.79
CA SER A 623 -22.74 7.72 -12.69
C SER A 623 -21.49 7.13 -13.34
N VAL A 624 -21.15 7.59 -14.53
CA VAL A 624 -19.94 7.18 -15.28
C VAL A 624 -18.65 7.32 -14.47
N LEU A 625 -18.63 8.23 -13.48
CA LEU A 625 -17.54 8.35 -12.53
C LEU A 625 -17.39 7.11 -11.64
N PHE A 626 -18.49 6.47 -11.23
CA PHE A 626 -18.44 5.22 -10.46
C PHE A 626 -18.19 4.00 -11.35
N ARG A 627 -18.33 4.11 -12.68
CA ARG A 627 -18.11 3.02 -13.64
C ARG A 627 -16.63 2.96 -14.01
N GLY A 628 -15.96 1.86 -13.70
CA GLY A 628 -14.52 1.70 -13.98
C GLY A 628 -13.60 2.32 -12.92
N LEU A 629 -14.13 2.99 -11.89
CA LEU A 629 -13.37 3.27 -10.68
C LEU A 629 -13.32 2.01 -9.82
N MET A 630 -12.15 1.78 -9.23
CA MET A 630 -11.89 0.80 -8.18
C MET A 630 -12.62 1.22 -6.88
N VAL A 631 -13.94 1.40 -6.93
CA VAL A 631 -14.69 1.96 -5.79
C VAL A 631 -14.67 0.95 -4.65
N ARG A 632 -14.10 1.37 -3.53
CA ARG A 632 -14.25 0.71 -2.24
C ARG A 632 -15.50 1.17 -1.52
N SER A 633 -16.37 0.24 -1.12
CA SER A 633 -17.52 0.52 -0.26
C SER A 633 -17.51 -0.39 0.96
N ALA A 634 -17.80 0.18 2.12
CA ALA A 634 -17.99 -0.54 3.38
C ALA A 634 -19.48 -0.58 3.70
N LEU A 635 -20.07 -1.77 3.68
CA LEU A 635 -21.51 -1.95 3.83
C LEU A 635 -21.78 -3.01 4.89
N HIS A 636 -22.89 -2.86 5.62
CA HIS A 636 -23.31 -3.90 6.58
C HIS A 636 -23.59 -5.21 5.83
N GLY A 637 -23.25 -6.37 6.43
CA GLY A 637 -23.40 -7.67 5.76
C GLY A 637 -24.82 -8.02 5.28
N SER A 638 -25.84 -7.35 5.83
CA SER A 638 -27.24 -7.49 5.41
C SER A 638 -27.74 -6.46 4.39
N TYR A 639 -26.86 -5.54 3.98
CA TYR A 639 -27.17 -4.57 2.93
C TYR A 639 -27.45 -5.31 1.62
N ARG A 640 -28.42 -4.80 0.86
CA ARG A 640 -28.82 -5.35 -0.43
C ARG A 640 -29.49 -4.25 -1.24
N CYS A 641 -29.19 -4.23 -2.53
CA CYS A 641 -29.64 -3.17 -3.43
C CYS A 641 -29.61 -3.68 -4.87
N VAL A 642 -30.28 -3.00 -5.80
CA VAL A 642 -30.33 -3.41 -7.23
C VAL A 642 -28.98 -3.30 -7.95
N ASN A 643 -27.96 -2.74 -7.30
CA ASN A 643 -26.64 -2.54 -7.85
C ASN A 643 -25.57 -3.41 -7.19
N VAL A 644 -25.94 -4.31 -6.26
CA VAL A 644 -25.01 -5.16 -5.52
C VAL A 644 -25.26 -6.63 -5.84
N GLY A 645 -24.20 -7.31 -6.28
CA GLY A 645 -24.12 -8.74 -6.53
C GLY A 645 -22.81 -9.33 -5.98
N PHE A 646 -22.37 -10.46 -6.53
CA PHE A 646 -21.13 -11.11 -6.10
C PHE A 646 -20.59 -12.07 -7.16
N ARG A 647 -19.32 -12.44 -6.98
CA ARG A 647 -18.59 -13.45 -7.74
C ARG A 647 -18.01 -14.46 -6.76
N VAL A 648 -17.68 -15.65 -7.26
CA VAL A 648 -16.96 -16.66 -6.49
C VAL A 648 -15.59 -16.95 -7.08
N VAL A 649 -14.66 -17.29 -6.20
CA VAL A 649 -13.35 -17.85 -6.53
C VAL A 649 -13.24 -19.25 -5.93
N LEU A 650 -12.28 -20.03 -6.42
CA LEU A 650 -12.01 -21.40 -6.03
C LEU A 650 -10.49 -21.55 -5.84
N SER A 651 -10.05 -21.87 -4.63
CA SER A 651 -8.62 -21.96 -4.27
C SER A 651 -8.32 -23.06 -3.27
#